data_AF-A0A2B7WHD9-F1
#
_entry.id   AF-A0A2B7WHD9-F1
#
_cell.length_a   1.000
_cell.length_b   1.000
_cell.length_c   1.000
_cell.angle_alpha   90.00
_cell.angle_beta   90.00
_cell.angle_gamma   90.00
#
_symmetry.space_group_name_H-M   'P 1'
#
loop_
_entity.id
_entity.type
_entity.pdbx_description
1 polymer ?
#
loop_
_entity_poly.entity_id
_entity_poly.type
_entity_poly.pdbx_seq_one_letter_code
_entity_poly.pdbx_strand_id
1 'polypeptide(L)'
;MSLPRRTTTLTRLTNETKVQVSLSLDGGVLPAYEPCEHFPQTSPEEATRIIPAPEAKHSTQFTPTQQITINTGVGFLDHLLHALAKHAGWSLAVRCKGDLFIDDHHTAEDTFLALGTAFKTALGPRLSLVRFARGDAPLDEALSWAVIDISSRPYSVINLGLKREKVGALSTEMISHGLESFAQAAGVTLHVGCVYGDNDHHRAESAFKAVAVATREACRRRGEGEVGGGGERHRALFLITLLLLTCLAATKSSHEQTLPVGQLSASQIEDKLQECPLVQELNAHKLASSPETTSFTAKLFAILFPSSPAVNAILATLYISGPPNFLLALCPPDIDPSSLSIMVAFAVGGLLGDTLFHLLPEIFVGEDSPESVRFVLVEPNRNILLGLAILVGFMTFVAMDKGLRIATGGEGGHDHSHSHTHAGEDSVAISSSSTASIKENMGELKKRRSDPKTEANNPNLPEVDKKEISPSTKLGGYLNLIADFTHNITDGLAMASSFYASPTIGATTTVAVFFHEIPHEVGDFALLIQSGFSKRKAMGAQFVTAIGAFLGTFIGIAVQEFGGGGETGDFSDPGAMAAQAGLLGTSLAMKDLLLPFTAGTFLYVGTVAVIPELLETGKNKGEELKKTIKQFMAMAAGAGIMLW
;
A
#
# COMPACT_ATOMS: atom_id res chain seq x y z
N MET A 1 23.37 -22.02 36.69
CA MET A 1 24.16 -21.01 37.43
C MET A 1 23.55 -19.65 37.16
N SER A 2 23.35 -18.79 38.17
CA SER A 2 22.96 -17.40 37.95
C SER A 2 24.05 -16.69 37.17
N LEU A 3 23.71 -16.07 36.04
CA LEU A 3 24.67 -15.30 35.25
C LEU A 3 25.23 -14.14 36.10
N PRO A 4 26.50 -13.76 35.91
CA PRO A 4 27.11 -12.68 36.69
C PRO A 4 26.34 -11.38 36.49
N ARG A 5 26.29 -10.56 37.56
CA ARG A 5 25.68 -9.23 37.51
C ARG A 5 26.52 -8.32 36.61
N ARG A 6 25.84 -7.55 35.78
CA ARG A 6 26.43 -6.51 34.92
C ARG A 6 26.59 -5.24 35.73
N THR A 7 27.77 -5.08 36.30
CA THR A 7 28.12 -3.95 37.17
C THR A 7 29.44 -3.33 36.74
N THR A 8 29.57 -2.01 36.90
CA THR A 8 30.85 -1.31 36.74
C THR A 8 30.91 -0.09 37.64
N THR A 9 32.14 0.34 37.92
CA THR A 9 32.46 1.68 38.40
C THR A 9 33.25 2.39 37.31
N LEU A 10 33.18 3.72 37.28
CA LEU A 10 33.92 4.54 36.34
C LEU A 10 34.21 5.90 36.97
N THR A 11 35.46 6.35 36.82
CA THR A 11 35.89 7.71 37.15
C THR A 11 36.37 8.42 35.88
N ARG A 12 35.77 9.57 35.56
CA ARG A 12 36.16 10.43 34.43
C ARG A 12 36.57 11.80 34.97
N LEU A 13 37.80 12.24 34.64
CA LEU A 13 38.37 13.48 35.14
C LEU A 13 38.84 14.33 33.96
N THR A 14 38.28 15.52 33.82
CA THR A 14 38.73 16.57 32.89
C THR A 14 39.10 17.83 33.68
N ASN A 15 39.50 18.90 32.99
CA ASN A 15 39.73 20.18 33.66
C ASN A 15 38.40 20.86 34.06
N GLU A 16 37.33 20.60 33.31
CA GLU A 16 36.00 21.19 33.54
C GLU A 16 35.19 20.39 34.57
N THR A 17 35.24 19.05 34.50
CA THR A 17 34.41 18.20 35.35
C THR A 17 35.16 17.03 35.99
N LYS A 18 34.65 16.58 37.13
CA LYS A 18 35.02 15.32 37.80
C LYS A 18 33.75 14.50 37.97
N VAL A 19 33.62 13.39 37.26
CA VAL A 19 32.42 12.53 37.27
C VAL A 19 32.78 11.14 37.78
N GLN A 20 31.98 10.62 38.71
CA GLN A 20 32.04 9.21 39.09
C GLN A 20 30.67 8.55 38.93
N VAL A 21 30.68 7.37 38.30
CA VAL A 21 29.49 6.56 38.05
C VAL A 21 29.70 5.17 38.65
N SER A 22 28.70 4.67 39.38
CA SER A 22 28.58 3.27 39.76
C SER A 22 27.26 2.75 39.21
N LEU A 23 27.30 1.73 38.36
CA LEU A 23 26.15 1.25 37.61
C LEU A 23 25.98 -0.26 37.78
N SER A 24 24.74 -0.69 37.97
CA SER A 24 24.29 -2.07 37.79
C SER A 24 23.10 -2.12 36.86
N LEU A 25 23.24 -2.81 35.72
CA LEU A 25 22.14 -3.00 34.77
C LEU A 25 21.07 -3.98 35.29
N ASP A 26 21.42 -4.81 36.26
CA ASP A 26 20.58 -5.88 36.80
C ASP A 26 19.95 -5.53 38.16
N GLY A 27 19.91 -4.24 38.54
CA GLY A 27 19.43 -3.78 39.84
C GLY A 27 20.34 -4.23 41.01
N GLY A 28 19.85 -4.15 42.25
CA GLY A 28 20.55 -4.62 43.46
C GLY A 28 21.57 -3.65 44.07
N VAL A 29 22.46 -4.17 44.91
CA VAL A 29 23.47 -3.35 45.62
C VAL A 29 24.56 -2.88 44.66
N LEU A 30 24.92 -1.60 44.75
CA LEU A 30 25.96 -0.98 43.93
C LEU A 30 27.37 -1.22 44.48
N PRO A 31 28.38 -1.39 43.61
CA PRO A 31 29.78 -1.31 44.02
C PRO A 31 30.13 0.11 44.49
N ALA A 32 31.04 0.23 45.45
CA ALA A 32 31.57 1.53 45.88
C ALA A 32 32.25 2.27 44.73
N TYR A 33 32.30 3.61 44.78
CA TYR A 33 33.07 4.38 43.80
C TYR A 33 34.56 4.03 43.86
N GLU A 34 35.25 4.21 42.73
CA GLU A 34 36.70 4.09 42.71
C GLU A 34 37.34 5.17 43.60
N PRO A 35 38.46 4.85 44.29
CA PRO A 35 39.22 5.84 45.03
C PRO A 35 39.66 6.99 44.11
N CYS A 36 39.34 8.22 44.49
CA CYS A 36 39.65 9.42 43.71
C CYS A 36 39.98 10.59 44.64
N GLU A 37 41.07 11.30 44.36
CA GLU A 37 41.51 12.46 45.15
C GLU A 37 40.47 13.59 45.16
N HIS A 38 39.75 13.79 44.06
CA HIS A 38 38.71 14.82 43.95
C HIS A 38 37.44 14.49 44.75
N PHE A 39 37.27 13.23 45.16
CA PHE A 39 36.16 12.76 45.98
C PHE A 39 36.68 11.90 47.15
N PRO A 40 37.33 12.54 48.14
CA PRO A 40 37.94 11.83 49.25
C PRO A 40 36.86 11.09 50.06
N GLN A 41 37.17 9.87 50.46
CA GLN A 41 36.28 9.08 51.31
C GLN A 41 36.23 9.71 52.71
N THR A 42 35.03 10.00 53.19
CA THR A 42 34.80 10.65 54.50
C THR A 42 34.54 9.65 55.62
N SER A 43 34.28 8.38 55.28
CA SER A 43 34.09 7.30 56.23
C SER A 43 34.61 5.96 55.71
N PRO A 44 35.00 5.00 56.58
CA PRO A 44 35.41 3.67 56.17
C PRO A 44 34.34 2.90 55.38
N GLU A 45 33.06 3.24 55.57
CA GLU A 45 31.94 2.58 54.89
C GLU A 45 31.88 2.93 53.40
N GLU A 46 32.26 4.16 53.00
CA GLU A 46 32.30 4.61 51.60
C GLU A 46 33.28 3.80 50.74
N ALA A 47 34.25 3.12 51.37
CA ALA A 47 35.16 2.22 50.67
C ALA A 47 34.50 0.92 50.20
N THR A 48 33.35 0.56 50.76
CA THR A 48 32.71 -0.76 50.55
C THR A 48 31.30 -0.67 49.97
N ARG A 49 30.62 0.48 50.11
CA ARG A 49 29.26 0.69 49.59
C ARG A 49 29.01 2.13 49.19
N ILE A 50 27.97 2.34 48.39
CA ILE A 50 27.47 3.69 48.09
C ILE A 50 26.70 4.24 49.30
N ILE A 51 27.07 5.46 49.71
CA ILE A 51 26.34 6.25 50.71
C ILE A 51 25.73 7.45 49.97
N PRO A 52 24.40 7.67 50.06
CA PRO A 52 23.76 8.82 49.44
C PRO A 52 24.29 10.14 50.00
N ALA A 53 24.50 11.12 49.12
CA ALA A 53 24.86 12.46 49.54
C ALA A 53 23.66 13.12 50.27
N PRO A 54 23.87 13.83 51.39
CA PRO A 54 22.79 14.51 52.12
C PRO A 54 21.98 15.50 51.26
N GLU A 55 22.58 16.03 50.20
CA GLU A 55 22.01 17.03 49.30
C GLU A 55 21.15 16.40 48.17
N ALA A 56 21.32 15.09 47.91
CA ALA A 56 20.67 14.37 46.79
C ALA A 56 19.25 13.86 47.13
N LYS A 57 18.55 14.47 48.08
CA LYS A 57 17.30 13.89 48.66
C LYS A 57 16.19 13.64 47.64
N HIS A 58 16.06 14.49 46.63
CA HIS A 58 15.00 14.37 45.62
C HIS A 58 15.30 13.30 44.55
N SER A 59 16.56 12.88 44.43
CA SER A 59 17.08 11.95 43.43
C SER A 59 17.68 10.68 44.06
N THR A 60 17.20 10.32 45.26
CA THR A 60 17.69 9.17 46.04
C THR A 60 16.58 8.16 46.32
N GLN A 61 16.85 6.88 46.01
CA GLN A 61 15.99 5.75 46.34
C GLN A 61 16.82 4.52 46.68
N PHE A 62 16.74 4.02 47.91
CA PHE A 62 17.48 2.84 48.35
C PHE A 62 16.53 1.73 48.79
N THR A 63 16.44 0.68 47.97
CA THR A 63 15.65 -0.52 48.22
C THR A 63 16.52 -1.77 47.99
N PRO A 64 16.14 -2.95 48.51
CA PRO A 64 16.88 -4.20 48.26
C PRO A 64 17.02 -4.53 46.76
N THR A 65 16.03 -4.13 45.96
CA THR A 65 15.99 -4.41 44.51
C THR A 65 16.70 -3.36 43.67
N GLN A 66 16.83 -2.12 44.18
CA GLN A 66 17.30 -0.99 43.39
C GLN A 66 17.87 0.11 44.29
N GLN A 67 19.10 0.55 44.02
CA GLN A 67 19.75 1.68 44.67
C GLN A 67 20.04 2.79 43.65
N ILE A 68 19.50 3.99 43.87
CA ILE A 68 19.69 5.15 43.00
C ILE A 68 20.07 6.36 43.85
N THR A 69 21.13 7.07 43.47
CA THR A 69 21.50 8.37 44.06
C THR A 69 22.22 9.20 43.00
N ILE A 70 21.65 10.33 42.62
CA ILE A 70 22.20 11.18 41.55
C ILE A 70 22.49 12.57 42.11
N ASN A 71 23.72 13.04 41.93
CA ASN A 71 24.13 14.39 42.33
C ASN A 71 25.05 14.98 41.26
N THR A 72 24.47 15.65 40.27
CA THR A 72 25.21 16.35 39.21
C THR A 72 25.47 17.81 39.53
N GLY A 73 24.72 18.37 40.49
CA GLY A 73 24.63 19.81 40.73
C GLY A 73 23.52 20.50 39.92
N VAL A 74 22.87 19.80 38.97
CA VAL A 74 21.74 20.29 38.18
C VAL A 74 20.49 19.46 38.49
N GLY A 75 19.58 20.00 39.31
CA GLY A 75 18.47 19.22 39.86
C GLY A 75 17.53 18.58 38.84
N PHE A 76 17.27 19.24 37.69
CA PHE A 76 16.42 18.61 36.66
C PHE A 76 17.14 17.48 35.91
N LEU A 77 18.47 17.58 35.73
CA LEU A 77 19.27 16.47 35.21
C LEU A 77 19.27 15.30 36.19
N ASP A 78 19.39 15.58 37.49
CA ASP A 78 19.33 14.55 38.53
C ASP A 78 17.99 13.79 38.49
N HIS A 79 16.89 14.52 38.31
CA HIS A 79 15.55 13.97 38.13
C HIS A 79 15.43 13.07 36.89
N LEU A 80 15.90 13.53 35.72
CA LEU A 80 15.86 12.76 34.48
C LEU A 80 16.69 11.47 34.57
N LEU A 81 17.89 11.53 35.12
CA LEU A 81 18.74 10.35 35.34
C LEU A 81 18.16 9.40 36.38
N HIS A 82 17.51 9.95 37.42
CA HIS A 82 16.78 9.13 38.38
C HIS A 82 15.64 8.37 37.70
N ALA A 83 14.82 9.04 36.87
CA ALA A 83 13.74 8.42 36.12
C ALA A 83 14.27 7.33 35.17
N LEU A 84 15.35 7.61 34.44
CA LEU A 84 16.02 6.63 33.58
C LEU A 84 16.41 5.38 34.36
N ALA A 85 17.16 5.52 35.46
CA ALA A 85 17.59 4.37 36.26
C ALA A 85 16.39 3.62 36.87
N LYS A 86 15.40 4.35 37.38
CA LYS A 86 14.19 3.80 38.00
C LYS A 86 13.47 2.87 37.03
N HIS A 87 13.14 3.36 35.84
CA HIS A 87 12.33 2.65 34.86
C HIS A 87 13.14 1.62 34.04
N ALA A 88 14.46 1.77 33.95
CA ALA A 88 15.32 0.77 33.32
C ALA A 88 15.58 -0.44 34.23
N GLY A 89 15.23 -0.33 35.52
CA GLY A 89 15.55 -1.34 36.53
C GLY A 89 17.01 -1.32 36.97
N TRP A 90 17.73 -0.23 36.70
CA TRP A 90 19.13 -0.09 37.06
C TRP A 90 19.28 0.33 38.51
N SER A 91 20.38 -0.07 39.12
CA SER A 91 20.93 0.70 40.24
C SER A 91 22.00 1.63 39.69
N LEU A 92 21.96 2.90 40.11
CA LEU A 92 22.80 3.95 39.55
C LEU A 92 23.20 4.96 40.64
N ALA A 93 24.49 5.12 40.86
CA ALA A 93 25.04 6.23 41.61
C ALA A 93 25.84 7.14 40.67
N VAL A 94 25.55 8.43 40.66
CA VAL A 94 26.30 9.44 39.91
C VAL A 94 26.64 10.59 40.84
N ARG A 95 27.91 11.01 40.84
CA ARG A 95 28.35 12.26 41.45
C ARG A 95 29.21 13.05 40.48
N CYS A 96 28.92 14.33 40.33
CA CYS A 96 29.67 15.26 39.49
C CYS A 96 30.12 16.49 40.29
N LYS A 97 31.34 16.95 40.02
CA LYS A 97 31.80 18.31 40.32
C LYS A 97 32.14 18.96 38.99
N GLY A 98 31.23 19.79 38.48
CA GLY A 98 31.41 20.53 37.24
C GLY A 98 31.49 22.04 37.47
N ASP A 99 31.80 22.75 36.39
CA ASP A 99 32.02 24.19 36.30
C ASP A 99 30.71 24.99 36.10
N LEU A 100 29.71 24.73 36.94
CA LEU A 100 28.38 25.36 36.87
C LEU A 100 28.34 26.89 37.00
N PHE A 101 29.47 27.53 37.28
CA PHE A 101 29.61 28.99 37.20
C PHE A 101 29.63 29.50 35.75
N ILE A 102 30.08 28.67 34.80
CA ILE A 102 30.07 28.96 33.36
C ILE A 102 28.65 28.72 32.83
N ASP A 103 28.25 27.45 32.75
CA ASP A 103 26.90 27.00 32.41
C ASP A 103 26.71 25.50 32.77
N ASP A 104 25.63 24.89 32.31
CA ASP A 104 25.31 23.47 32.53
C ASP A 104 25.90 22.52 31.47
N HIS A 105 26.57 23.03 30.43
CA HIS A 105 26.95 22.28 29.23
C HIS A 105 27.91 21.13 29.56
N HIS A 106 29.11 21.45 30.06
CA HIS A 106 30.13 20.43 30.35
C HIS A 106 29.63 19.45 31.41
N THR A 107 28.91 19.93 32.42
CA THR A 107 28.37 19.09 33.49
C THR A 107 27.39 18.06 32.95
N ALA A 108 26.45 18.46 32.07
CA ALA A 108 25.49 17.55 31.49
C ALA A 108 26.15 16.57 30.50
N GLU A 109 26.93 17.09 29.54
CA GLU A 109 27.62 16.27 28.53
C GLU A 109 28.51 15.21 29.17
N ASP A 110 29.42 15.61 30.07
CA ASP A 110 30.38 14.70 30.68
C ASP A 110 29.71 13.66 31.59
N THR A 111 28.57 14.01 32.20
CA THR A 111 27.74 13.06 32.94
C THR A 111 27.18 11.98 32.02
N PHE A 112 26.65 12.34 30.86
CA PHE A 112 26.13 11.37 29.89
C PHE A 112 27.24 10.55 29.22
N LEU A 113 28.40 11.15 28.91
CA LEU A 113 29.57 10.43 28.40
C LEU A 113 30.05 9.38 29.42
N ALA A 114 30.13 9.76 30.70
CA ALA A 114 30.50 8.83 31.77
C ALA A 114 29.45 7.71 31.93
N LEU A 115 28.16 8.05 31.91
CA LEU A 115 27.07 7.07 31.99
C LEU A 115 27.06 6.11 30.80
N GLY A 116 27.23 6.59 29.57
CA GLY A 116 27.30 5.76 28.37
C GLY A 116 28.51 4.82 28.38
N THR A 117 29.67 5.33 28.83
CA THR A 117 30.89 4.51 29.01
C THR A 117 30.69 3.43 30.07
N ALA A 118 30.05 3.78 31.20
CA ALA A 118 29.70 2.83 32.25
C ALA A 118 28.70 1.78 31.74
N PHE A 119 27.68 2.19 30.98
CA PHE A 119 26.71 1.29 30.37
C PHE A 119 27.40 0.28 29.44
N LYS A 120 28.27 0.75 28.52
CA LYS A 120 29.04 -0.10 27.60
C LYS A 120 29.90 -1.11 28.35
N THR A 121 30.57 -0.66 29.42
CA THR A 121 31.47 -1.49 30.22
C THR A 121 30.69 -2.53 31.03
N ALA A 122 29.61 -2.13 31.70
CA ALA A 122 28.76 -3.04 32.47
C ALA A 122 28.07 -4.08 31.56
N LEU A 123 27.66 -3.69 30.35
CA LEU A 123 27.00 -4.57 29.40
C LEU A 123 27.93 -5.70 28.93
N GLY A 124 29.22 -5.40 28.73
CA GLY A 124 30.23 -6.36 28.30
C GLY A 124 29.99 -6.88 26.87
N PRO A 125 30.33 -8.16 26.59
CA PRO A 125 30.08 -8.76 25.28
C PRO A 125 28.60 -8.71 24.90
N ARG A 126 28.30 -8.22 23.70
CA ARG A 126 26.94 -8.01 23.17
C ARG A 126 26.34 -9.30 22.59
N LEU A 127 26.48 -10.39 23.33
CA LEU A 127 26.03 -11.73 22.94
C LEU A 127 24.76 -12.11 23.71
N SER A 128 23.86 -12.81 23.05
CA SER A 128 22.63 -13.34 23.67
C SER A 128 21.77 -12.27 24.37
N LEU A 129 21.67 -11.09 23.75
CA LEU A 129 20.76 -10.02 24.17
C LEU A 129 19.60 -9.94 23.18
N VAL A 130 18.46 -9.39 23.62
CA VAL A 130 17.35 -9.03 22.73
C VAL A 130 17.80 -8.02 21.67
N ARG A 131 18.77 -7.16 22.01
CA ARG A 131 19.50 -6.21 21.15
C ARG A 131 18.66 -5.04 20.64
N PHE A 132 17.48 -5.29 20.08
CA PHE A 132 16.58 -4.28 19.54
C PHE A 132 15.34 -4.17 20.42
N ALA A 133 14.99 -2.96 20.83
CA ALA A 133 13.73 -2.73 21.51
C ALA A 133 13.20 -1.32 21.30
N ARG A 134 11.88 -1.21 21.40
CA ARG A 134 11.15 0.05 21.49
C ARG A 134 10.56 0.18 22.89
N GLY A 135 10.56 1.39 23.41
CA GLY A 135 9.83 1.77 24.61
C GLY A 135 8.97 2.99 24.31
N ASP A 136 7.74 2.98 24.80
CA ASP A 136 6.82 4.10 24.75
C ASP A 136 6.47 4.45 26.20
N ALA A 137 6.44 5.74 26.52
CA ALA A 137 6.08 6.22 27.85
C ALA A 137 5.27 7.51 27.73
N PRO A 138 4.11 7.61 28.42
CA PRO A 138 3.43 8.87 28.59
C PRO A 138 3.86 9.57 29.88
N LEU A 139 3.59 10.88 29.94
CA LEU A 139 3.54 11.65 31.17
C LEU A 139 2.50 12.76 31.00
N ASP A 140 1.38 12.62 31.70
CA ASP A 140 0.20 13.47 31.56
C ASP A 140 -0.18 13.65 30.08
N GLU A 141 -0.08 14.86 29.53
CA GLU A 141 -0.41 15.17 28.14
C GLU A 141 0.73 14.84 27.15
N ALA A 142 1.93 14.49 27.61
CA ALA A 142 3.05 14.17 26.74
C ALA A 142 3.16 12.67 26.44
N LEU A 143 3.56 12.31 25.23
CA LEU A 143 3.88 10.94 24.82
C LEU A 143 5.21 10.92 24.08
N SER A 144 6.11 10.04 24.51
CA SER A 144 7.40 9.85 23.86
C SER A 144 7.67 8.37 23.59
N TRP A 145 8.50 8.13 22.57
CA TRP A 145 9.02 6.82 22.22
C TRP A 145 10.53 6.84 22.11
N ALA A 146 11.15 5.70 22.35
CA ALA A 146 12.57 5.47 22.12
C ALA A 146 12.80 4.09 21.49
N VAL A 147 13.74 4.01 20.56
CA VAL A 147 14.19 2.76 19.93
C VAL A 147 15.70 2.67 20.08
N ILE A 148 16.19 1.52 20.54
CA ILE A 148 17.61 1.27 20.74
C ILE A 148 18.06 -0.01 20.01
N ASP A 149 19.20 0.06 19.30
CA ASP A 149 19.96 -1.08 18.79
C ASP A 149 21.32 -1.12 19.51
N ILE A 150 21.59 -2.21 20.24
CA ILE A 150 22.88 -2.50 20.88
C ILE A 150 23.87 -2.99 19.80
N SER A 151 24.25 -2.07 18.91
CA SER A 151 24.83 -2.36 17.58
C SER A 151 26.34 -2.26 17.46
N SER A 152 26.98 -1.59 18.43
CA SER A 152 28.37 -1.09 18.40
C SER A 152 28.60 0.03 17.39
N ARG A 153 27.52 0.59 16.80
CA ARG A 153 27.54 1.72 15.89
C ARG A 153 26.91 2.93 16.59
N PRO A 154 27.72 3.86 17.12
CA PRO A 154 27.21 5.05 17.77
C PRO A 154 26.46 5.90 16.75
N TYR A 155 25.17 6.12 16.99
CA TYR A 155 24.34 7.00 16.17
C TYR A 155 23.10 7.42 16.98
N SER A 156 22.59 8.63 16.75
CA SER A 156 21.41 9.10 17.45
C SER A 156 20.55 10.02 16.61
N VAL A 157 19.24 9.96 16.84
CA VAL A 157 18.24 10.89 16.29
C VAL A 157 17.31 11.27 17.43
N ILE A 158 17.40 12.51 17.92
CA ILE A 158 16.68 12.97 19.12
C ILE A 158 15.77 14.15 18.77
N ASN A 159 14.46 13.89 18.70
CA ASN A 159 13.44 14.86 18.28
C ASN A 159 12.40 15.06 19.40
N LEU A 160 12.70 15.95 20.36
CA LEU A 160 11.84 16.18 21.53
C LEU A 160 10.89 17.37 21.38
N GLY A 161 11.17 18.28 20.43
CA GLY A 161 10.35 19.46 20.18
C GLY A 161 10.21 20.37 21.40
N LEU A 162 11.27 20.51 22.20
CA LEU A 162 11.28 21.34 23.40
C LEU A 162 11.26 22.82 23.00
N LYS A 163 10.39 23.61 23.64
CA LYS A 163 10.14 25.02 23.25
C LYS A 163 10.74 26.04 24.21
N ARG A 164 10.85 25.68 25.50
CA ARG A 164 11.44 26.50 26.55
C ARG A 164 12.96 26.49 26.43
N GLU A 165 13.59 27.57 26.86
CA GLU A 165 15.06 27.66 26.90
C GLU A 165 15.65 26.77 28.01
N LYS A 166 15.01 26.74 29.20
CA LYS A 166 15.45 25.94 30.35
C LYS A 166 14.29 25.31 31.12
N VAL A 167 14.55 24.16 31.73
CA VAL A 167 13.69 23.51 32.75
C VAL A 167 14.47 23.38 34.05
N GLY A 168 14.10 24.20 35.03
CA GLY A 168 14.93 24.39 36.22
C GLY A 168 16.27 25.04 35.83
N ALA A 169 17.38 24.41 36.23
CA ALA A 169 18.73 24.86 35.89
C ALA A 169 19.31 24.21 34.62
N LEU A 170 18.60 23.26 34.00
CA LEU A 170 19.06 22.55 32.79
C LEU A 170 18.55 23.26 31.54
N SER A 171 19.47 23.61 30.64
CA SER A 171 19.17 24.11 29.31
C SER A 171 18.58 22.99 28.46
N THR A 172 17.49 23.26 27.74
CA THR A 172 16.74 22.22 27.02
C THR A 172 17.54 21.60 25.87
N GLU A 173 18.45 22.34 25.26
CA GLU A 173 19.40 21.82 24.27
C GLU A 173 20.28 20.70 24.85
N MET A 174 20.63 20.77 26.14
CA MET A 174 21.45 19.77 26.80
C MET A 174 20.71 18.46 27.07
N ILE A 175 19.38 18.45 26.99
CA ILE A 175 18.58 17.21 27.10
C ILE A 175 18.81 16.35 25.85
N SER A 176 18.76 16.95 24.67
CA SER A 176 19.05 16.25 23.41
C SER A 176 20.53 15.91 23.31
N HIS A 177 21.42 16.90 23.51
CA HIS A 177 22.87 16.72 23.43
C HIS A 177 23.38 15.66 24.43
N GLY A 178 22.76 15.58 25.61
CA GLY A 178 23.04 14.53 26.59
C GLY A 178 22.71 13.12 26.11
N LEU A 179 21.55 12.92 25.49
CA LEU A 179 21.17 11.61 24.93
C LEU A 179 22.06 11.21 23.74
N GLU A 180 22.48 12.17 22.92
CA GLU A 180 23.46 11.96 21.84
C GLU A 180 24.81 11.50 22.42
N SER A 181 25.31 12.22 23.43
CA SER A 181 26.53 11.88 24.16
C SER A 181 26.48 10.49 24.79
N PHE A 182 25.33 10.13 25.39
CA PHE A 182 25.10 8.78 25.91
C PHE A 182 25.19 7.73 24.80
N ALA A 183 24.48 7.92 23.69
CA ALA A 183 24.46 6.96 22.59
C ALA A 183 25.86 6.77 21.98
N GLN A 184 26.62 7.86 21.84
CA GLN A 184 27.98 7.87 21.37
C GLN A 184 28.91 7.06 22.29
N ALA A 185 28.93 7.37 23.59
CA ALA A 185 29.79 6.70 24.56
C ALA A 185 29.38 5.24 24.80
N ALA A 186 28.09 4.94 24.81
CA ALA A 186 27.54 3.58 24.91
C ALA A 186 27.83 2.74 23.66
N GLY A 187 28.10 3.37 22.52
CA GLY A 187 28.27 2.72 21.23
C GLY A 187 26.97 2.02 20.79
N VAL A 188 25.85 2.71 20.89
CA VAL A 188 24.52 2.20 20.49
C VAL A 188 23.90 3.13 19.45
N THR A 189 22.95 2.59 18.70
CA THR A 189 22.07 3.41 17.87
C THR A 189 20.81 3.73 18.67
N LEU A 190 20.50 5.01 18.87
CA LEU A 190 19.40 5.47 19.73
C LEU A 190 18.52 6.50 19.02
N HIS A 191 17.24 6.19 18.83
CA HIS A 191 16.25 7.13 18.30
C HIS A 191 15.26 7.47 19.40
N VAL A 192 15.00 8.75 19.62
CA VAL A 192 14.05 9.21 20.64
C VAL A 192 13.18 10.30 20.05
N GLY A 193 11.88 10.18 20.19
CA GLY A 193 10.91 11.15 19.70
C GLY A 193 9.86 11.48 20.75
N CYS A 194 9.44 12.74 20.82
CA CYS A 194 8.21 13.13 21.50
C CYS A 194 7.13 13.33 20.44
N VAL A 195 6.05 12.55 20.51
CA VAL A 195 4.95 12.60 19.53
C VAL A 195 4.15 13.88 19.74
N TYR A 196 3.75 14.14 20.98
CA TYR A 196 3.01 15.33 21.39
C TYR A 196 3.27 15.63 22.88
N GLY A 197 2.82 16.79 23.34
CA GLY A 197 2.93 17.27 24.73
C GLY A 197 2.99 18.80 24.78
N ASP A 198 2.53 19.43 25.84
CA ASP A 198 2.55 20.90 25.92
C ASP A 198 3.62 21.41 26.89
N ASN A 199 3.91 20.63 27.94
CA ASN A 199 4.89 20.97 28.95
C ASN A 199 6.24 20.28 28.67
N ASP A 200 7.31 21.07 28.50
CA ASP A 200 8.65 20.54 28.23
C ASP A 200 9.23 19.69 29.37
N HIS A 201 8.78 19.89 30.61
CA HIS A 201 9.11 18.97 31.70
C HIS A 201 8.53 17.58 31.39
N HIS A 202 7.26 17.54 30.97
CA HIS A 202 6.57 16.29 30.67
C HIS A 202 7.17 15.61 29.44
N ARG A 203 7.45 16.38 28.37
CA ARG A 203 8.14 15.89 27.17
C ARG A 203 9.51 15.27 27.50
N ALA A 204 10.33 15.96 28.31
CA ALA A 204 11.67 15.48 28.67
C ALA A 204 11.61 14.23 29.56
N GLU A 205 10.81 14.23 30.63
CA GLU A 205 10.73 13.08 31.52
C GLU A 205 10.08 11.87 30.84
N SER A 206 9.05 12.09 30.02
CA SER A 206 8.44 11.07 29.15
C SER A 206 9.48 10.41 28.24
N ALA A 207 10.33 11.20 27.58
CA ALA A 207 11.41 10.69 26.73
C ALA A 207 12.43 9.83 27.51
N PHE A 208 12.84 10.26 28.70
CA PHE A 208 13.77 9.50 29.53
C PHE A 208 13.15 8.18 30.03
N LYS A 209 11.85 8.17 30.34
CA LYS A 209 11.11 6.93 30.66
C LYS A 209 11.04 6.00 29.45
N ALA A 210 10.79 6.52 28.25
CA ALA A 210 10.77 5.73 27.03
C ALA A 210 12.15 5.09 26.74
N VAL A 211 13.24 5.87 26.87
CA VAL A 211 14.62 5.36 26.76
C VAL A 211 14.89 4.27 27.78
N ALA A 212 14.41 4.45 29.01
CA ALA A 212 14.56 3.46 30.08
C ALA A 212 13.90 2.12 29.73
N VAL A 213 12.66 2.16 29.23
CA VAL A 213 11.90 0.97 28.82
C VAL A 213 12.59 0.26 27.65
N ALA A 214 12.96 1.02 26.61
CA ALA A 214 13.65 0.48 25.44
C ALA A 214 14.98 -0.19 25.85
N THR A 215 15.77 0.49 26.67
CA THR A 215 17.09 -0.01 27.08
C THR A 215 16.96 -1.26 27.96
N ARG A 216 15.98 -1.30 28.87
CA ARG A 216 15.71 -2.48 29.70
C ARG A 216 15.42 -3.70 28.86
N GLU A 217 14.54 -3.58 27.87
CA GLU A 217 14.15 -4.70 27.03
C GLU A 217 15.29 -5.13 26.10
N ALA A 218 15.99 -4.18 25.46
CA ALA A 218 17.14 -4.51 24.61
C ALA A 218 18.26 -5.22 25.38
N CYS A 219 18.44 -4.88 26.67
CA CYS A 219 19.42 -5.51 27.56
C CYS A 219 18.95 -6.85 28.15
N ARG A 220 17.73 -7.32 27.86
CA ARG A 220 17.26 -8.62 28.34
C ARG A 220 18.08 -9.74 27.71
N ARG A 221 18.51 -10.69 28.53
CA ARG A 221 19.28 -11.86 28.09
C ARG A 221 18.35 -12.90 27.45
N ARG A 222 18.78 -13.50 26.34
CA ARG A 222 18.10 -14.60 25.65
C ARG A 222 18.54 -15.96 26.16
N GLY A 223 17.62 -16.92 26.19
CA GLY A 223 17.87 -18.30 26.58
C GLY A 223 18.52 -19.13 25.48
N GLU A 224 19.22 -20.21 25.87
CA GLU A 224 19.80 -21.17 24.93
C GLU A 224 18.67 -21.88 24.15
N GLY A 225 18.70 -21.84 22.82
CA GLY A 225 17.63 -22.35 21.95
C GLY A 225 16.58 -21.32 21.52
N GLU A 226 16.61 -20.08 22.04
CA GLU A 226 15.87 -18.96 21.44
C GLU A 226 16.56 -18.54 20.14
N VAL A 227 16.16 -19.17 19.03
CA VAL A 227 16.49 -18.68 17.69
C VAL A 227 15.96 -17.25 17.60
N GLY A 228 16.79 -16.31 17.14
CA GLY A 228 16.39 -14.93 16.92
C GLY A 228 15.34 -14.82 15.81
N GLY A 229 14.11 -15.18 16.13
CA GLY A 229 12.93 -15.05 15.30
C GLY A 229 12.05 -13.98 15.89
N GLY A 230 11.80 -12.93 15.11
CA GLY A 230 10.55 -12.19 15.27
C GLY A 230 9.41 -13.18 15.03
N GLY A 231 8.73 -13.61 16.10
CA GLY A 231 7.57 -14.49 15.98
C GLY A 231 7.43 -15.49 17.11
N GLU A 232 6.74 -15.09 18.18
CA GLU A 232 5.87 -16.01 18.92
C GLU A 232 4.43 -15.80 18.44
N ARG A 233 4.18 -16.27 17.22
CA ARG A 233 2.84 -16.63 16.76
C ARG A 233 2.42 -17.92 17.47
N HIS A 234 1.11 -18.14 17.57
CA HIS A 234 0.42 -19.41 17.93
C HIS A 234 -0.32 -19.51 19.27
N ARG A 235 -0.28 -18.51 20.17
CA ARG A 235 -1.22 -18.49 21.32
C ARG A 235 -2.12 -17.25 21.41
N ALA A 236 -1.79 -16.19 20.70
CA ALA A 236 -2.62 -14.99 20.62
C ALA A 236 -3.75 -15.07 19.57
N LEU A 237 -3.74 -16.09 18.70
CA LEU A 237 -4.65 -16.18 17.54
C LEU A 237 -6.14 -16.37 17.91
N PHE A 238 -6.45 -16.69 19.17
CA PHE A 238 -7.83 -16.88 19.64
C PHE A 238 -8.35 -15.69 20.46
N LEU A 239 -7.46 -14.84 20.98
CA LEU A 239 -7.81 -13.63 21.74
C LEU A 239 -7.71 -12.36 20.88
N ILE A 240 -6.87 -12.38 19.84
CA ILE A 240 -6.76 -11.31 18.84
C ILE A 240 -8.03 -11.21 17.97
N THR A 241 -8.73 -12.32 17.71
CA THR A 241 -10.01 -12.31 16.95
C THR A 241 -11.12 -11.59 17.70
N LEU A 242 -11.08 -11.57 19.04
CA LEU A 242 -12.08 -10.93 19.88
C LEU A 242 -11.75 -9.45 20.15
N LEU A 243 -10.47 -9.05 20.11
CA LEU A 243 -10.03 -7.66 20.30
C LEU A 243 -9.95 -6.85 18.98
N LEU A 244 -9.77 -7.51 17.83
CA LEU A 244 -9.75 -6.87 16.51
C LEU A 244 -11.11 -6.27 16.09
N LEU A 245 -12.21 -6.74 16.68
CA LEU A 245 -13.54 -6.16 16.46
C LEU A 245 -13.76 -4.85 17.22
N THR A 246 -12.90 -4.51 18.17
CA THR A 246 -13.05 -3.29 19.01
C THR A 246 -11.98 -2.22 18.79
N CYS A 247 -10.87 -2.52 18.11
CA CYS A 247 -9.75 -1.57 17.95
C CYS A 247 -9.55 -0.99 16.53
N LEU A 248 -10.43 -1.31 15.57
CA LEU A 248 -10.43 -0.66 14.25
C LEU A 248 -11.02 0.77 14.24
N ALA A 249 -11.33 1.32 15.42
CA ALA A 249 -11.78 2.69 15.61
C ALA A 249 -10.91 3.41 16.66
N ALA A 250 -9.60 3.59 16.39
CA ALA A 250 -8.80 4.62 17.08
C ALA A 250 -7.43 4.87 16.39
N THR A 251 -7.37 5.99 15.68
CA THR A 251 -6.24 6.92 15.51
C THR A 251 -4.94 6.44 14.84
N LYS A 252 -4.79 6.82 13.55
CA LYS A 252 -3.50 7.23 12.95
C LYS A 252 -2.97 8.45 13.71
N SER A 253 -1.72 8.45 14.15
CA SER A 253 -1.02 9.65 14.66
C SER A 253 0.11 9.98 13.69
N SER A 254 -0.08 11.08 12.96
CA SER A 254 0.87 11.69 12.04
C SER A 254 1.96 12.43 12.82
N HIS A 255 3.23 12.24 12.46
CA HIS A 255 4.36 12.97 13.03
C HIS A 255 4.53 14.28 12.23
N GLU A 256 4.20 15.43 12.81
CA GLU A 256 4.40 16.73 12.15
C GLU A 256 5.88 17.15 12.22
N GLN A 257 6.61 16.93 11.14
CA GLN A 257 7.79 17.72 10.83
C GLN A 257 7.33 19.06 10.25
N THR A 258 7.72 20.19 10.86
CA THR A 258 7.49 21.52 10.28
C THR A 258 8.49 21.76 9.15
N LEU A 259 8.24 21.10 8.02
CA LEU A 259 8.87 21.42 6.74
C LEU A 259 8.40 22.83 6.30
N PRO A 260 9.27 23.65 5.68
CA PRO A 260 8.86 24.84 4.97
C PRO A 260 7.74 24.51 3.97
N VAL A 261 6.76 25.41 3.78
CA VAL A 261 5.58 25.15 2.92
C VAL A 261 5.96 24.65 1.52
N GLY A 262 7.07 25.13 0.95
CA GLY A 262 7.56 24.69 -0.36
C GLY A 262 8.15 23.27 -0.41
N GLN A 263 8.22 22.56 0.72
CA GLN A 263 8.73 21.19 0.85
C GLN A 263 7.65 20.21 1.33
N LEU A 264 6.43 20.67 1.58
CA LEU A 264 5.30 19.81 1.94
C LEU A 264 4.75 19.11 0.70
N SER A 265 4.41 17.83 0.82
CA SER A 265 3.62 17.13 -0.21
C SER A 265 2.20 17.71 -0.27
N ALA A 266 1.50 17.49 -1.39
CA ALA A 266 0.10 17.91 -1.53
C ALA A 266 -0.81 17.31 -0.44
N SER A 267 -0.57 16.07 -0.01
CA SER A 267 -1.30 15.44 1.09
C SER A 267 -1.02 16.09 2.45
N GLN A 268 0.24 16.46 2.72
CA GLN A 268 0.61 17.16 3.95
C GLN A 268 0.05 18.59 4.00
N ILE A 269 -0.09 19.24 2.84
CA ILE A 269 -0.75 20.54 2.74
C ILE A 269 -2.24 20.39 3.07
N GLU A 270 -2.92 19.38 2.52
CA GLU A 270 -4.33 19.09 2.82
C GLU A 270 -4.55 18.80 4.31
N ASP A 271 -3.71 17.95 4.91
CA ASP A 271 -3.80 17.64 6.35
C ASP A 271 -3.70 18.91 7.20
N LYS A 272 -2.77 19.81 6.86
CA LYS A 272 -2.64 21.11 7.55
C LYS A 272 -3.80 22.06 7.27
N LEU A 273 -4.42 22.00 6.09
CA LEU A 273 -5.63 22.77 5.80
C LEU A 273 -6.80 22.32 6.70
N GLN A 274 -6.92 21.03 7.01
CA GLN A 274 -7.96 20.51 7.92
C GLN A 274 -7.84 21.03 9.36
N GLU A 275 -6.65 21.47 9.77
CA GLU A 275 -6.42 22.09 11.08
C GLU A 275 -6.85 23.58 11.12
N CYS A 276 -7.14 24.19 9.96
CA CYS A 276 -7.57 25.58 9.91
C CYS A 276 -8.97 25.75 10.56
N PRO A 277 -9.17 26.74 11.45
CA PRO A 277 -10.47 26.96 12.12
C PRO A 277 -11.65 27.10 11.16
N LEU A 278 -11.46 27.81 10.04
CA LEU A 278 -12.50 27.95 9.00
C LEU A 278 -12.85 26.61 8.35
N VAL A 279 -11.88 25.74 8.15
CA VAL A 279 -12.10 24.41 7.54
C VAL A 279 -12.84 23.51 8.52
N GLN A 280 -12.53 23.59 9.81
CA GLN A 280 -13.27 22.88 10.85
C GLN A 280 -14.74 23.34 10.93
N GLU A 281 -15.00 24.64 10.80
CA GLU A 281 -16.38 25.16 10.71
C GLU A 281 -17.11 24.68 9.44
N LEU A 282 -16.41 24.62 8.30
CA LEU A 282 -16.96 24.08 7.05
C LEU A 282 -17.26 22.58 7.16
N ASN A 283 -16.39 21.80 7.83
CA ASN A 283 -16.60 20.38 8.12
C ASN A 283 -17.86 20.19 9.00
N ALA A 284 -18.00 21.00 10.05
CA ALA A 284 -19.18 20.97 10.91
C ALA A 284 -20.47 21.33 10.14
N HIS A 285 -20.41 22.30 9.23
CA HIS A 285 -21.54 22.66 8.38
C HIS A 285 -21.89 21.55 7.37
N LYS A 286 -20.90 20.89 6.76
CA LYS A 286 -21.10 19.75 5.85
C LYS A 286 -21.79 18.58 6.55
N LEU A 287 -21.30 18.22 7.74
CA LEU A 287 -21.89 17.16 8.56
C LEU A 287 -23.34 17.48 8.98
N ALA A 288 -23.62 18.74 9.30
CA ALA A 288 -24.96 19.20 9.67
C ALA A 288 -25.94 19.23 8.47
N SER A 289 -25.45 19.50 7.25
CA SER A 289 -26.27 19.61 6.04
C SER A 289 -26.47 18.29 5.29
N SER A 290 -25.62 17.29 5.55
CA SER A 290 -25.60 15.99 4.87
C SER A 290 -25.61 14.84 5.89
N PRO A 291 -26.73 14.57 6.59
CA PRO A 291 -26.80 13.46 7.54
C PRO A 291 -26.58 12.12 6.83
N GLU A 292 -25.71 11.27 7.38
CA GLU A 292 -25.42 9.93 6.87
C GLU A 292 -26.69 9.06 6.88
N THR A 293 -27.41 9.05 5.76
CA THR A 293 -28.28 7.92 5.47
C THR A 293 -27.40 6.81 4.94
N THR A 294 -27.07 5.83 5.78
CA THR A 294 -26.37 4.62 5.34
C THR A 294 -27.27 3.90 4.34
N SER A 295 -27.05 4.16 3.06
CA SER A 295 -27.80 3.57 1.95
C SER A 295 -27.70 2.05 2.05
N PHE A 296 -28.73 1.35 1.58
CA PHE A 296 -28.71 -0.11 1.52
C PHE A 296 -27.48 -0.61 0.74
N THR A 297 -27.11 0.10 -0.32
CA THR A 297 -25.92 -0.14 -1.15
C THR A 297 -24.63 -0.06 -0.35
N ALA A 298 -24.44 0.98 0.48
CA ALA A 298 -23.25 1.12 1.32
C ALA A 298 -23.12 -0.04 2.33
N LYS A 299 -24.23 -0.47 2.94
CA LYS A 299 -24.25 -1.63 3.84
C LYS A 299 -23.90 -2.93 3.11
N LEU A 300 -24.41 -3.10 1.90
CA LEU A 300 -24.11 -4.27 1.07
C LEU A 300 -22.62 -4.30 0.69
N PHE A 301 -22.06 -3.17 0.26
CA PHE A 301 -20.64 -3.07 -0.10
C PHE A 301 -19.71 -3.32 1.09
N ALA A 302 -20.05 -2.82 2.28
CA ALA A 302 -19.31 -3.13 3.49
C ALA A 302 -19.29 -4.63 3.83
N ILE A 303 -20.35 -5.37 3.48
CA ILE A 303 -20.41 -6.83 3.66
C ILE A 303 -19.59 -7.55 2.57
N LEU A 304 -19.68 -7.10 1.31
CA LEU A 304 -19.01 -7.74 0.18
C LEU A 304 -17.49 -7.51 0.19
N PHE A 305 -17.04 -6.36 0.70
CA PHE A 305 -15.65 -5.89 0.70
C PHE A 305 -15.20 -5.40 2.09
N PRO A 306 -15.09 -6.29 3.09
CA PRO A 306 -14.89 -5.90 4.49
C PRO A 306 -13.42 -5.65 4.88
N SER A 307 -12.47 -5.79 3.95
CA SER A 307 -11.05 -5.93 4.25
C SER A 307 -10.19 -4.80 3.66
N SER A 308 -8.88 -5.01 3.58
CA SER A 308 -7.94 -4.07 2.97
C SER A 308 -8.15 -3.95 1.45
N PRO A 309 -7.68 -2.85 0.82
CA PRO A 309 -7.74 -2.67 -0.64
C PRO A 309 -7.24 -3.88 -1.44
N ALA A 310 -6.10 -4.46 -1.05
CA ALA A 310 -5.55 -5.66 -1.70
C ALA A 310 -6.49 -6.86 -1.63
N VAL A 311 -7.05 -7.13 -0.44
CA VAL A 311 -7.94 -8.28 -0.23
C VAL A 311 -9.28 -8.06 -0.94
N ASN A 312 -9.81 -6.84 -0.87
CA ASN A 312 -11.04 -6.46 -1.56
C ASN A 312 -10.87 -6.53 -3.08
N ALA A 313 -9.73 -6.11 -3.62
CA ALA A 313 -9.43 -6.26 -5.04
C ALA A 313 -9.41 -7.74 -5.45
N ILE A 314 -8.76 -8.63 -4.67
CA ILE A 314 -8.76 -10.08 -4.95
C ILE A 314 -10.17 -10.68 -4.86
N LEU A 315 -10.96 -10.28 -3.86
CA LEU A 315 -12.35 -10.70 -3.70
C LEU A 315 -13.21 -10.22 -4.88
N ALA A 316 -13.05 -8.98 -5.30
CA ALA A 316 -13.73 -8.42 -6.45
C ALA A 316 -13.36 -9.17 -7.72
N THR A 317 -12.08 -9.48 -7.94
CA THR A 317 -11.62 -10.31 -9.05
C THR A 317 -12.28 -11.68 -9.04
N LEU A 318 -12.46 -12.30 -7.86
CA LEU A 318 -13.21 -13.54 -7.73
C LEU A 318 -14.70 -13.37 -8.09
N TYR A 319 -15.31 -12.24 -7.77
CA TYR A 319 -16.72 -11.95 -8.09
C TYR A 319 -16.93 -11.65 -9.58
N ILE A 320 -16.02 -10.97 -10.26
CA ILE A 320 -16.15 -10.68 -11.69
C ILE A 320 -15.78 -11.89 -12.55
N SER A 321 -14.83 -12.73 -12.13
CA SER A 321 -14.37 -13.86 -12.94
C SER A 321 -15.06 -15.18 -12.61
N GLY A 322 -15.50 -15.39 -11.37
CA GLY A 322 -16.07 -16.65 -10.92
C GLY A 322 -17.51 -16.88 -11.42
N PRO A 323 -18.51 -16.17 -10.85
CA PRO A 323 -19.91 -16.37 -11.19
C PRO A 323 -20.23 -16.32 -12.69
N PRO A 324 -19.73 -15.37 -13.51
CA PRO A 324 -20.01 -15.38 -14.96
C PRO A 324 -19.56 -16.68 -15.64
N ASN A 325 -18.37 -17.18 -15.31
CA ASN A 325 -17.88 -18.47 -15.80
C ASN A 325 -18.76 -19.66 -15.36
N PHE A 326 -19.34 -19.62 -14.15
CA PHE A 326 -20.29 -20.64 -13.71
C PHE A 326 -21.67 -20.51 -14.39
N LEU A 327 -22.10 -19.29 -14.72
CA LEU A 327 -23.37 -19.04 -15.43
C LEU A 327 -23.36 -19.64 -16.84
N LEU A 328 -22.19 -19.77 -17.48
CA LEU A 328 -22.04 -20.47 -18.77
C LEU A 328 -22.46 -21.96 -18.70
N ALA A 329 -22.36 -22.60 -17.53
CA ALA A 329 -22.83 -23.97 -17.35
C ALA A 329 -24.34 -24.08 -17.63
N LEU A 330 -25.09 -23.05 -17.22
CA LEU A 330 -26.54 -22.97 -17.32
C LEU A 330 -27.01 -22.44 -18.68
N CYS A 331 -26.12 -21.81 -19.47
CA CYS A 331 -26.48 -21.33 -20.80
C CYS A 331 -26.75 -22.48 -21.78
N PRO A 332 -27.90 -22.43 -22.49
CA PRO A 332 -28.15 -23.32 -23.63
C PRO A 332 -27.20 -22.97 -24.79
N PRO A 333 -26.83 -23.95 -25.64
CA PRO A 333 -25.94 -23.72 -26.77
C PRO A 333 -26.56 -22.86 -27.89
N ASP A 334 -27.88 -22.73 -27.95
CA ASP A 334 -28.61 -21.94 -28.96
C ASP A 334 -29.14 -20.63 -28.34
N ILE A 335 -28.29 -19.61 -28.26
CA ILE A 335 -28.63 -18.29 -27.70
C ILE A 335 -29.19 -17.39 -28.82
N ASP A 336 -30.34 -16.76 -28.58
CA ASP A 336 -30.91 -15.77 -29.50
C ASP A 336 -30.05 -14.49 -29.52
N PRO A 337 -29.48 -14.10 -30.67
CA PRO A 337 -28.65 -12.90 -30.81
C PRO A 337 -29.35 -11.61 -30.36
N SER A 338 -30.68 -11.56 -30.44
CA SER A 338 -31.45 -10.36 -30.06
C SER A 338 -31.36 -10.07 -28.55
N SER A 339 -31.33 -11.12 -27.73
CA SER A 339 -31.23 -11.03 -26.27
C SER A 339 -29.82 -10.63 -25.82
N LEU A 340 -28.79 -11.03 -26.58
CA LEU A 340 -27.40 -10.64 -26.37
C LEU A 340 -27.25 -9.11 -26.53
N SER A 341 -27.82 -8.54 -27.60
CA SER A 341 -27.66 -7.11 -27.93
C SER A 341 -28.24 -6.14 -26.87
N ILE A 342 -29.30 -6.52 -26.18
CA ILE A 342 -29.91 -5.71 -25.10
C ILE A 342 -29.04 -5.80 -23.83
N MET A 343 -28.54 -7.00 -23.53
CA MET A 343 -27.67 -7.25 -22.39
C MET A 343 -26.32 -6.53 -22.53
N VAL A 344 -25.76 -6.55 -23.74
CA VAL A 344 -24.57 -5.78 -24.12
C VAL A 344 -24.81 -4.27 -23.98
N ALA A 345 -25.97 -3.76 -24.44
CA ALA A 345 -26.29 -2.33 -24.28
C ALA A 345 -26.39 -1.91 -22.80
N PHE A 346 -26.95 -2.75 -21.93
CA PHE A 346 -26.98 -2.53 -20.48
C PHE A 346 -25.56 -2.49 -19.89
N ALA A 347 -24.71 -3.45 -20.25
CA ALA A 347 -23.32 -3.52 -19.83
C ALA A 347 -22.50 -2.29 -20.22
N VAL A 348 -22.64 -1.81 -21.47
CA VAL A 348 -22.01 -0.56 -21.94
C VAL A 348 -22.47 0.62 -21.11
N GLY A 349 -23.76 0.71 -20.82
CA GLY A 349 -24.31 1.74 -19.94
C GLY A 349 -23.70 1.72 -18.55
N GLY A 350 -23.53 0.54 -17.96
CA GLY A 350 -22.87 0.36 -16.66
C GLY A 350 -21.39 0.75 -16.69
N LEU A 351 -20.63 0.24 -17.67
CA LEU A 351 -19.19 0.50 -17.79
C LEU A 351 -18.88 1.98 -18.09
N LEU A 352 -19.60 2.60 -19.03
CA LEU A 352 -19.46 4.03 -19.31
C LEU A 352 -20.00 4.89 -18.16
N GLY A 353 -21.05 4.44 -17.47
CA GLY A 353 -21.57 5.09 -16.27
C GLY A 353 -20.55 5.12 -15.14
N ASP A 354 -19.90 4.00 -14.83
CA ASP A 354 -18.82 3.94 -13.85
C ASP A 354 -17.67 4.85 -14.28
N THR A 355 -17.25 4.75 -15.54
CA THR A 355 -16.11 5.53 -16.04
C THR A 355 -16.37 7.03 -16.00
N LEU A 356 -17.53 7.49 -16.48
CA LEU A 356 -17.85 8.93 -16.60
C LEU A 356 -18.34 9.55 -15.29
N PHE A 357 -19.08 8.81 -14.46
CA PHE A 357 -19.67 9.34 -13.23
C PHE A 357 -18.81 9.10 -11.98
N HIS A 358 -17.90 8.11 -12.01
CA HIS A 358 -17.08 7.72 -10.85
C HIS A 358 -15.58 7.86 -11.15
N LEU A 359 -15.05 7.10 -12.10
CA LEU A 359 -13.60 7.05 -12.33
C LEU A 359 -13.02 8.40 -12.77
N LEU A 360 -13.61 9.06 -13.78
CA LEU A 360 -13.08 10.35 -14.25
C LEU A 360 -13.18 11.45 -13.18
N PRO A 361 -14.32 11.67 -12.49
CA PRO A 361 -14.37 12.59 -11.37
C PRO A 361 -13.34 12.26 -10.28
N GLU A 362 -13.20 10.99 -9.90
CA GLU A 362 -12.22 10.53 -8.91
C GLU A 362 -10.78 10.85 -9.34
N ILE A 363 -10.43 10.59 -10.60
CA ILE A 363 -9.08 10.86 -11.12
C ILE A 363 -8.69 12.34 -10.95
N PHE A 364 -9.61 13.26 -11.26
CA PHE A 364 -9.30 14.69 -11.27
C PHE A 364 -9.52 15.37 -9.91
N VAL A 365 -10.54 14.96 -9.16
CA VAL A 365 -11.01 15.62 -7.93
C VAL A 365 -10.70 14.78 -6.68
N GLY A 366 -10.77 13.46 -6.81
CA GLY A 366 -10.62 12.47 -5.74
C GLY A 366 -11.87 12.31 -4.86
N GLU A 367 -11.85 11.30 -3.99
CA GLU A 367 -13.01 10.90 -3.19
C GLU A 367 -13.49 12.03 -2.25
N ASP A 368 -14.82 12.20 -2.20
CA ASP A 368 -15.47 13.09 -1.24
C ASP A 368 -15.64 12.39 0.10
N SER A 369 -15.23 13.05 1.19
CA SER A 369 -15.41 12.54 2.55
C SER A 369 -16.71 13.10 3.14
N PRO A 370 -17.59 12.29 3.75
CA PRO A 370 -18.80 12.81 4.39
C PRO A 370 -18.50 13.76 5.55
N GLU A 371 -17.35 13.59 6.22
CA GLU A 371 -16.99 14.33 7.44
C GLU A 371 -16.12 15.56 7.17
N SER A 372 -15.46 15.64 6.01
CA SER A 372 -14.51 16.71 5.71
C SER A 372 -14.72 17.35 4.33
N VAL A 373 -14.50 18.66 4.27
CA VAL A 373 -14.43 19.43 3.04
C VAL A 373 -13.03 19.26 2.47
N ARG A 374 -12.96 18.82 1.22
CA ARG A 374 -11.71 18.56 0.50
C ARG A 374 -11.29 19.78 -0.31
N PHE A 375 -10.00 20.12 -0.27
CA PHE A 375 -9.41 21.10 -1.17
C PHE A 375 -8.66 20.41 -2.30
N VAL A 376 -8.83 20.92 -3.52
CA VAL A 376 -8.11 20.42 -4.70
C VAL A 376 -7.10 21.48 -5.10
N LEU A 377 -5.82 21.18 -4.86
CA LEU A 377 -4.73 22.03 -5.36
C LEU A 377 -4.66 21.90 -6.88
N VAL A 378 -4.91 22.99 -7.58
CA VAL A 378 -4.90 23.00 -9.04
C VAL A 378 -3.47 23.13 -9.56
N GLU A 379 -2.89 21.99 -9.96
CA GLU A 379 -1.63 21.92 -10.70
C GLU A 379 -1.93 21.69 -12.19
N PRO A 380 -1.70 22.66 -13.10
CA PRO A 380 -2.04 22.51 -14.52
C PRO A 380 -1.39 21.29 -15.19
N ASN A 381 -0.12 21.01 -14.86
CA ASN A 381 0.62 19.88 -15.43
C ASN A 381 0.14 18.53 -14.89
N ARG A 382 -0.39 18.48 -13.65
CA ARG A 382 -0.95 17.24 -13.06
C ARG A 382 -2.11 16.73 -13.88
N ASN A 383 -3.07 17.60 -14.19
CA ASN A 383 -4.26 17.20 -14.96
C ASN A 383 -3.90 16.80 -16.40
N ILE A 384 -2.85 17.41 -16.99
CA ILE A 384 -2.33 16.99 -18.30
C ILE A 384 -1.75 15.58 -18.23
N LEU A 385 -0.98 15.25 -17.19
CA LEU A 385 -0.41 13.91 -16.99
C LEU A 385 -1.48 12.84 -16.75
N LEU A 386 -2.50 13.14 -15.95
CA LEU A 386 -3.64 12.25 -15.74
C LEU A 386 -4.40 12.00 -17.05
N GLY A 387 -4.66 13.07 -17.81
CA GLY A 387 -5.25 12.98 -19.16
C GLY A 387 -4.39 12.18 -20.14
N LEU A 388 -3.06 12.34 -20.09
CA LEU A 388 -2.13 11.55 -20.89
C LEU A 388 -2.18 10.06 -20.51
N ALA A 389 -2.26 9.73 -19.23
CA ALA A 389 -2.38 8.35 -18.78
C ALA A 389 -3.70 7.69 -19.25
N ILE A 390 -4.82 8.44 -19.22
CA ILE A 390 -6.09 8.00 -19.84
C ILE A 390 -5.89 7.74 -21.34
N LEU A 391 -5.25 8.66 -22.06
CA LEU A 391 -4.98 8.49 -23.48
C LEU A 391 -4.07 7.28 -23.77
N VAL A 392 -3.05 7.04 -22.94
CA VAL A 392 -2.15 5.89 -23.05
C VAL A 392 -2.92 4.59 -22.83
N GLY A 393 -3.80 4.53 -21.82
CA GLY A 393 -4.68 3.38 -21.59
C GLY A 393 -5.56 3.08 -22.81
N PHE A 394 -6.24 4.10 -23.31
CA PHE A 394 -7.07 4.01 -24.51
C PHE A 394 -6.27 3.53 -25.73
N MET A 395 -5.11 4.14 -25.99
CA MET A 395 -4.26 3.81 -27.13
C MET A 395 -3.62 2.42 -27.03
N THR A 396 -3.36 1.92 -25.82
CA THR A 396 -2.86 0.55 -25.61
C THR A 396 -3.86 -0.46 -26.14
N PHE A 397 -5.15 -0.26 -25.88
CA PHE A 397 -6.20 -1.12 -26.41
C PHE A 397 -6.43 -0.96 -27.91
N VAL A 398 -6.35 0.26 -28.44
CA VAL A 398 -6.34 0.48 -29.90
C VAL A 398 -5.22 -0.32 -30.56
N ALA A 399 -4.02 -0.27 -29.99
CA ALA A 399 -2.86 -0.99 -30.51
C ALA A 399 -3.02 -2.51 -30.40
N MET A 400 -3.57 -2.99 -29.30
CA MET A 400 -3.87 -4.40 -29.07
C MET A 400 -4.91 -4.93 -30.07
N ASP A 401 -6.07 -4.29 -30.17
CA ASP A 401 -7.15 -4.67 -31.10
C ASP A 401 -6.64 -4.65 -32.55
N LYS A 402 -5.94 -3.59 -32.94
CA LYS A 402 -5.32 -3.51 -34.26
C LYS A 402 -4.28 -4.62 -34.49
N GLY A 403 -3.46 -4.94 -33.48
CA GLY A 403 -2.50 -6.03 -33.54
C GLY A 403 -3.17 -7.38 -33.78
N LEU A 404 -4.27 -7.65 -33.07
CA LEU A 404 -5.09 -8.85 -33.26
C LEU A 404 -5.69 -8.90 -34.67
N ARG A 405 -6.22 -7.79 -35.20
CA ARG A 405 -6.75 -7.72 -36.57
C ARG A 405 -5.71 -7.94 -37.67
N ILE A 406 -4.48 -7.49 -37.43
CA ILE A 406 -3.36 -7.77 -38.34
C ILE A 406 -3.01 -9.26 -38.29
N ALA A 407 -3.00 -9.85 -37.09
CA ALA A 407 -2.72 -11.27 -36.89
C ALA A 407 -3.80 -12.18 -37.49
N THR A 408 -5.07 -11.75 -37.54
CA THR A 408 -6.16 -12.44 -38.22
C THR A 408 -6.19 -12.24 -39.74
N GLY A 409 -5.28 -11.44 -40.31
CA GLY A 409 -5.16 -11.25 -41.76
C GLY A 409 -6.09 -10.21 -42.37
N GLY A 410 -6.65 -9.28 -41.57
CA GLY A 410 -7.51 -8.20 -42.07
C GLY A 410 -8.90 -8.65 -42.55
N GLU A 411 -9.20 -9.94 -42.54
CA GLU A 411 -10.57 -10.50 -42.67
C GLU A 411 -11.35 -10.49 -41.34
N GLY A 412 -10.78 -9.89 -40.28
CA GLY A 412 -11.41 -9.72 -38.96
C GLY A 412 -11.85 -8.29 -38.67
N GLY A 413 -12.44 -7.59 -39.66
CA GLY A 413 -13.40 -6.54 -39.33
C GLY A 413 -14.60 -7.19 -38.64
N HIS A 414 -15.20 -6.54 -37.64
CA HIS A 414 -16.36 -7.05 -36.89
C HIS A 414 -17.33 -7.84 -37.80
N ASP A 415 -17.39 -9.15 -37.61
CA ASP A 415 -18.33 -10.01 -38.34
C ASP A 415 -19.02 -10.90 -37.31
N HIS A 416 -19.90 -10.28 -36.52
CA HIS A 416 -20.98 -11.00 -35.88
C HIS A 416 -22.13 -11.13 -36.87
N SER A 417 -22.20 -12.32 -37.47
CA SER A 417 -23.35 -12.86 -38.20
C SER A 417 -23.63 -12.30 -39.61
N HIS A 418 -23.36 -13.12 -40.63
CA HIS A 418 -24.32 -13.31 -41.73
C HIS A 418 -24.15 -14.69 -42.38
N SER A 419 -25.12 -15.59 -42.12
CA SER A 419 -25.42 -16.69 -43.05
C SER A 419 -26.34 -16.17 -44.14
N HIS A 420 -25.89 -16.13 -45.40
CA HIS A 420 -26.78 -16.04 -46.55
C HIS A 420 -26.43 -17.10 -47.58
N THR A 421 -27.22 -18.17 -47.56
CA THR A 421 -27.50 -19.01 -48.73
C THR A 421 -28.14 -18.16 -49.83
N HIS A 422 -27.51 -18.10 -51.00
CA HIS A 422 -28.19 -17.75 -52.24
C HIS A 422 -27.83 -18.78 -53.32
N ALA A 423 -28.83 -19.60 -53.67
CA ALA A 423 -28.93 -20.30 -54.93
C ALA A 423 -29.83 -19.48 -55.86
N GLY A 424 -29.48 -19.39 -57.15
CA GLY A 424 -30.41 -19.03 -58.23
C GLY A 424 -30.07 -17.77 -59.05
N GLU A 425 -29.42 -18.03 -60.18
CA GLU A 425 -29.70 -17.52 -61.53
C GLU A 425 -29.31 -16.09 -62.01
N ASP A 426 -28.72 -16.14 -63.21
CA ASP A 426 -28.76 -15.21 -64.35
C ASP A 426 -27.92 -13.92 -64.39
N SER A 427 -26.81 -14.06 -65.13
CA SER A 427 -26.41 -13.28 -66.31
C SER A 427 -26.65 -11.77 -66.34
N VAL A 428 -25.58 -11.00 -66.58
CA VAL A 428 -25.27 -10.37 -67.88
C VAL A 428 -23.97 -9.55 -67.73
N ALA A 429 -23.27 -9.48 -68.85
CA ALA A 429 -21.92 -8.98 -69.07
C ALA A 429 -21.76 -7.44 -69.03
N ILE A 430 -20.52 -7.02 -69.36
CA ILE A 430 -20.06 -5.70 -69.84
C ILE A 430 -19.57 -4.80 -68.66
N SER A 431 -18.37 -4.22 -68.60
CA SER A 431 -17.27 -3.92 -69.54
C SER A 431 -16.04 -3.53 -68.70
N SER A 432 -14.89 -4.19 -68.86
CA SER A 432 -13.69 -3.68 -69.55
C SER A 432 -13.22 -2.25 -69.24
N SER A 433 -12.04 -2.16 -68.65
CA SER A 433 -10.87 -1.29 -68.97
C SER A 433 -10.14 -1.05 -67.64
N SER A 434 -8.83 -1.07 -67.48
CA SER A 434 -7.61 -1.18 -68.29
C SER A 434 -6.50 -1.24 -67.21
N THR A 435 -5.33 -1.87 -67.28
CA THR A 435 -4.25 -1.78 -68.26
C THR A 435 -3.13 -2.75 -67.82
N ALA A 436 -2.58 -3.47 -68.80
CA ALA A 436 -1.25 -4.08 -68.94
C ALA A 436 -0.28 -4.30 -67.74
N SER A 437 0.18 -5.54 -67.61
CA SER A 437 1.60 -5.94 -67.82
C SER A 437 1.69 -7.49 -67.80
N ILE A 438 1.82 -8.13 -68.96
CA ILE A 438 3.05 -8.66 -69.56
C ILE A 438 3.65 -9.88 -68.82
N LYS A 439 3.37 -11.03 -69.46
CA LYS A 439 4.25 -12.17 -69.81
C LYS A 439 4.57 -13.29 -68.83
N GLU A 440 4.25 -14.47 -69.37
CA GLU A 440 5.04 -15.70 -69.47
C GLU A 440 5.14 -16.58 -68.21
N ASN A 441 5.20 -17.91 -68.30
CA ASN A 441 4.74 -18.91 -69.27
C ASN A 441 5.05 -20.24 -68.58
N MET A 442 4.28 -21.27 -68.92
CA MET A 442 4.69 -22.69 -68.96
C MET A 442 5.21 -23.40 -67.70
N GLY A 443 4.63 -24.57 -67.46
CA GLY A 443 5.32 -25.61 -66.71
C GLY A 443 4.44 -26.75 -66.22
N GLU A 444 3.88 -27.53 -67.14
CA GLU A 444 3.40 -28.89 -66.87
C GLU A 444 4.42 -29.71 -66.06
N LEU A 445 3.97 -30.72 -65.30
CA LEU A 445 4.31 -32.13 -65.58
C LEU A 445 3.76 -33.12 -64.53
N LYS A 446 2.84 -33.96 -65.02
CA LYS A 446 2.79 -35.44 -64.94
C LYS A 446 2.66 -36.19 -63.60
N LYS A 447 1.53 -36.93 -63.54
CA LYS A 447 1.37 -38.42 -63.49
C LYS A 447 2.17 -39.17 -62.39
N ARG A 448 1.62 -40.15 -61.65
CA ARG A 448 0.87 -41.33 -62.12
C ARG A 448 0.43 -42.21 -60.91
N ARG A 449 -0.81 -42.71 -60.96
CA ARG A 449 -1.36 -44.04 -60.54
C ARG A 449 -0.70 -44.87 -59.43
N SER A 450 -1.54 -45.37 -58.51
CA SER A 450 -1.84 -46.81 -58.36
C SER A 450 -3.00 -47.08 -57.40
N ASP A 451 -4.11 -47.62 -57.91
CA ASP A 451 -5.02 -48.52 -57.18
C ASP A 451 -4.69 -49.96 -57.59
N PRO A 452 -4.99 -50.98 -56.74
CA PRO A 452 -6.25 -51.70 -56.96
C PRO A 452 -6.96 -52.23 -55.69
N LYS A 453 -8.29 -52.13 -55.75
CA LYS A 453 -9.33 -53.12 -55.37
C LYS A 453 -9.61 -53.37 -53.88
N THR A 454 -10.83 -53.67 -53.42
CA THR A 454 -12.23 -53.63 -53.89
C THR A 454 -12.99 -54.16 -52.67
N GLU A 455 -14.07 -53.53 -52.21
CA GLU A 455 -15.38 -54.18 -52.06
C GLU A 455 -16.44 -53.19 -51.62
N ALA A 456 -17.61 -53.39 -52.21
CA ALA A 456 -18.71 -52.47 -52.33
C ALA A 456 -19.90 -52.92 -51.47
N ASN A 457 -20.85 -51.99 -51.35
CA ASN A 457 -22.27 -52.15 -51.03
C ASN A 457 -22.65 -52.27 -49.54
N ASN A 458 -23.67 -51.59 -49.04
CA ASN A 458 -24.55 -50.50 -49.51
C ASN A 458 -25.39 -50.04 -48.27
N PRO A 459 -26.36 -49.12 -48.34
CA PRO A 459 -26.47 -48.03 -47.39
C PRO A 459 -27.78 -48.10 -46.59
N ASN A 460 -27.81 -47.49 -45.41
CA ASN A 460 -28.98 -46.80 -44.87
C ASN A 460 -28.65 -46.40 -43.46
N LEU A 461 -28.21 -45.15 -43.32
CA LEU A 461 -28.46 -44.23 -42.22
C LEU A 461 -28.01 -42.86 -42.75
N PRO A 462 -28.78 -41.78 -42.56
CA PRO A 462 -28.33 -40.46 -42.96
C PRO A 462 -27.11 -40.11 -42.10
N GLU A 463 -25.92 -40.07 -42.70
CA GLU A 463 -24.77 -39.44 -42.06
C GLU A 463 -25.10 -37.95 -41.92
N VAL A 464 -25.22 -37.52 -40.67
CA VAL A 464 -25.25 -36.11 -40.30
C VAL A 464 -23.95 -35.50 -40.81
N ASP A 465 -24.06 -34.58 -41.78
CA ASP A 465 -22.96 -33.77 -42.31
C ASP A 465 -22.09 -33.24 -41.16
N LYS A 466 -20.92 -33.84 -40.96
CA LYS A 466 -19.85 -33.21 -40.19
C LYS A 466 -19.30 -32.10 -41.06
N LYS A 467 -19.80 -30.87 -40.86
CA LYS A 467 -19.16 -29.65 -41.40
C LYS A 467 -17.66 -29.73 -41.10
N GLU A 468 -16.84 -29.91 -42.13
CA GLU A 468 -15.38 -29.80 -42.00
C GLU A 468 -15.07 -28.34 -41.65
N ILE A 469 -14.74 -28.09 -40.39
CA ILE A 469 -14.39 -26.77 -39.86
C ILE A 469 -13.02 -26.38 -40.42
N SER A 470 -12.96 -25.27 -41.14
CA SER A 470 -11.75 -24.77 -41.81
C SER A 470 -10.63 -24.46 -40.79
N PRO A 471 -9.34 -24.57 -41.16
CA PRO A 471 -8.23 -24.18 -40.28
C PRO A 471 -8.30 -22.71 -39.81
N SER A 472 -8.86 -21.83 -40.66
CA SER A 472 -9.08 -20.41 -40.40
C SER A 472 -10.08 -20.17 -39.25
N THR A 473 -11.19 -20.93 -39.20
CA THR A 473 -12.19 -20.79 -38.13
C THR A 473 -11.67 -21.27 -36.76
N LYS A 474 -10.80 -22.28 -36.72
CA LYS A 474 -10.09 -22.66 -35.48
C LYS A 474 -9.08 -21.61 -35.02
N LEU A 475 -8.37 -20.98 -35.95
CA LEU A 475 -7.42 -19.91 -35.64
C LEU A 475 -8.13 -18.70 -35.03
N GLY A 476 -9.31 -18.34 -35.55
CA GLY A 476 -10.18 -17.29 -34.97
C GLY A 476 -10.54 -17.56 -33.51
N GLY A 477 -10.91 -18.80 -33.16
CA GLY A 477 -11.24 -19.15 -31.77
C GLY A 477 -10.07 -19.02 -30.78
N TYR A 478 -8.83 -19.32 -31.21
CA TYR A 478 -7.65 -19.10 -30.36
C TYR A 478 -7.28 -17.63 -30.21
N LEU A 479 -7.49 -16.83 -31.27
CA LEU A 479 -7.23 -15.39 -31.22
C LEU A 479 -8.24 -14.67 -30.32
N ASN A 480 -9.49 -15.16 -30.27
CA ASN A 480 -10.49 -14.71 -29.29
C ASN A 480 -9.99 -14.92 -27.87
N LEU A 481 -9.55 -16.14 -27.52
CA LEU A 481 -9.05 -16.44 -26.17
C LEU A 481 -7.88 -15.54 -25.73
N ILE A 482 -7.02 -15.12 -26.66
CA ILE A 482 -5.92 -14.20 -26.36
C ILE A 482 -6.45 -12.79 -26.10
N ALA A 483 -7.44 -12.34 -26.87
CA ALA A 483 -8.11 -11.07 -26.65
C ALA A 483 -8.80 -11.06 -25.27
N ASP A 484 -9.57 -12.10 -24.96
CA ASP A 484 -10.33 -12.25 -23.71
C ASP A 484 -9.39 -12.33 -22.51
N PHE A 485 -8.27 -13.06 -22.62
CA PHE A 485 -7.25 -13.09 -21.57
C PHE A 485 -6.64 -11.71 -21.30
N THR A 486 -6.41 -10.92 -22.36
CA THR A 486 -5.78 -9.60 -22.22
C THR A 486 -6.78 -8.56 -21.69
N HIS A 487 -8.06 -8.67 -22.08
CA HIS A 487 -9.15 -7.89 -21.50
C HIS A 487 -9.27 -8.17 -20.00
N ASN A 488 -9.34 -9.45 -19.62
CA ASN A 488 -9.41 -9.89 -18.24
C ASN A 488 -8.24 -9.34 -17.39
N ILE A 489 -7.02 -9.30 -17.93
CA ILE A 489 -5.89 -8.65 -17.26
C ILE A 489 -6.24 -7.21 -16.87
N THR A 490 -6.84 -6.44 -17.76
CA THR A 490 -7.17 -5.05 -17.48
C THR A 490 -8.33 -4.86 -16.51
N ASP A 491 -9.30 -5.77 -16.48
CA ASP A 491 -10.32 -5.79 -15.42
C ASP A 491 -9.68 -6.05 -14.06
N GLY A 492 -8.72 -6.97 -14.03
CA GLY A 492 -7.89 -7.23 -12.86
C GLY A 492 -7.11 -6.00 -12.39
N LEU A 493 -6.47 -5.27 -13.32
CA LEU A 493 -5.77 -4.01 -13.01
C LEU A 493 -6.75 -2.98 -12.44
N ALA A 494 -7.95 -2.87 -13.01
CA ALA A 494 -8.98 -1.94 -12.59
C ALA A 494 -9.49 -2.24 -11.17
N MET A 495 -9.67 -3.53 -10.81
CA MET A 495 -10.02 -3.90 -9.42
C MET A 495 -8.97 -3.38 -8.44
N ALA A 496 -7.69 -3.60 -8.73
CA ALA A 496 -6.62 -3.11 -7.87
C ALA A 496 -6.55 -1.57 -7.86
N SER A 497 -6.61 -0.89 -9.00
CA SER A 497 -6.51 0.57 -9.05
C SER A 497 -7.70 1.25 -8.35
N SER A 498 -8.92 0.77 -8.56
CA SER A 498 -10.14 1.33 -7.96
C SER A 498 -10.18 1.14 -6.45
N PHE A 499 -9.90 -0.07 -5.92
CA PHE A 499 -9.93 -0.28 -4.45
C PHE A 499 -8.80 0.44 -3.70
N TYR A 500 -7.65 0.68 -4.35
CA TYR A 500 -6.58 1.50 -3.78
C TYR A 500 -6.88 3.00 -3.87
N ALA A 501 -7.75 3.44 -4.78
CA ALA A 501 -8.23 4.80 -4.83
C ALA A 501 -9.31 5.06 -3.77
N SER A 502 -10.36 4.22 -3.73
CA SER A 502 -11.46 4.32 -2.79
C SER A 502 -12.20 2.98 -2.65
N PRO A 503 -12.71 2.63 -1.44
CA PRO A 503 -13.61 1.49 -1.28
C PRO A 503 -14.89 1.60 -2.11
N THR A 504 -15.44 2.80 -2.22
CA THR A 504 -16.68 3.08 -2.94
C THR A 504 -16.49 2.88 -4.43
N ILE A 505 -15.40 3.46 -4.98
CA ILE A 505 -15.03 3.31 -6.40
C ILE A 505 -14.70 1.85 -6.72
N GLY A 506 -13.96 1.16 -5.86
CA GLY A 506 -13.70 -0.27 -6.00
C GLY A 506 -14.99 -1.08 -6.12
N ALA A 507 -15.98 -0.80 -5.27
CA ALA A 507 -17.25 -1.50 -5.28
C ALA A 507 -18.11 -1.18 -6.52
N THR A 508 -18.25 0.09 -6.92
CA THR A 508 -19.01 0.46 -8.12
C THR A 508 -18.38 -0.11 -9.39
N THR A 509 -17.05 -0.02 -9.50
CA THR A 509 -16.31 -0.62 -10.62
C THR A 509 -16.48 -2.13 -10.65
N THR A 510 -16.50 -2.82 -9.49
CA THR A 510 -16.76 -4.26 -9.45
C THR A 510 -18.13 -4.61 -10.02
N VAL A 511 -19.16 -3.83 -9.68
CA VAL A 511 -20.52 -4.04 -10.20
C VAL A 511 -20.58 -3.78 -11.70
N ALA A 512 -19.98 -2.69 -12.18
CA ALA A 512 -19.92 -2.37 -13.60
C ALA A 512 -19.16 -3.45 -14.41
N VAL A 513 -18.06 -3.95 -13.85
CA VAL A 513 -17.25 -5.00 -14.47
C VAL A 513 -18.00 -6.32 -14.53
N PHE A 514 -18.57 -6.74 -13.40
CA PHE A 514 -19.41 -7.92 -13.32
C PHE A 514 -20.52 -7.95 -14.39
N PHE A 515 -21.21 -6.83 -14.59
CA PHE A 515 -22.31 -6.78 -15.55
C PHE A 515 -21.87 -6.72 -17.01
N HIS A 516 -20.64 -6.30 -17.33
CA HIS A 516 -20.14 -6.39 -18.71
C HIS A 516 -19.44 -7.70 -19.03
N GLU A 517 -18.85 -8.36 -18.03
CA GLU A 517 -18.27 -9.69 -18.20
C GLU A 517 -19.31 -10.74 -18.60
N ILE A 518 -20.54 -10.66 -18.07
CA ILE A 518 -21.59 -11.63 -18.41
C ILE A 518 -21.88 -11.69 -19.92
N PRO A 519 -22.18 -10.57 -20.62
CA PRO A 519 -22.32 -10.58 -22.07
C PRO A 519 -21.10 -11.06 -22.85
N HIS A 520 -19.90 -10.62 -22.45
CA HIS A 520 -18.66 -11.00 -23.12
C HIS A 520 -18.42 -12.51 -23.02
N GLU A 521 -18.47 -13.08 -21.82
CA GLU A 521 -18.29 -14.52 -21.58
C GLU A 521 -19.30 -15.37 -22.35
N VAL A 522 -20.55 -14.90 -22.47
CA VAL A 522 -21.59 -15.57 -23.26
C VAL A 522 -21.30 -15.49 -24.76
N GLY A 523 -20.83 -14.34 -25.25
CA GLY A 523 -20.42 -14.15 -26.64
C GLY A 523 -19.22 -15.01 -27.02
N ASP A 524 -18.17 -14.99 -26.19
CA ASP A 524 -16.94 -15.76 -26.39
C ASP A 524 -17.21 -17.27 -26.32
N PHE A 525 -18.11 -17.69 -25.43
CA PHE A 525 -18.57 -19.08 -25.37
C PHE A 525 -19.20 -19.50 -26.70
N ALA A 526 -20.09 -18.68 -27.26
CA ALA A 526 -20.74 -18.98 -28.53
C ALA A 526 -19.72 -19.06 -29.68
N LEU A 527 -18.74 -18.16 -29.74
CA LEU A 527 -17.67 -18.17 -30.74
C LEU A 527 -16.77 -19.42 -30.62
N LEU A 528 -16.45 -19.86 -29.41
CA LEU A 528 -15.68 -21.08 -29.18
C LEU A 528 -16.44 -22.32 -29.65
N ILE A 529 -17.74 -22.40 -29.39
CA ILE A 529 -18.58 -23.49 -29.92
C ILE A 529 -18.59 -23.48 -31.45
N GLN A 530 -18.74 -22.30 -32.07
CA GLN A 530 -18.76 -22.14 -33.53
C GLN A 530 -17.41 -22.47 -34.19
N SER A 531 -16.29 -22.19 -33.53
CA SER A 531 -14.94 -22.58 -33.98
C SER A 531 -14.63 -24.08 -33.76
N GLY A 532 -15.56 -24.84 -33.18
CA GLY A 532 -15.50 -26.30 -33.07
C GLY A 532 -15.08 -26.83 -31.70
N PHE A 533 -15.06 -26.00 -30.66
CA PHE A 533 -14.85 -26.46 -29.28
C PHE A 533 -16.11 -27.16 -28.77
N SER A 534 -15.92 -28.27 -28.05
CA SER A 534 -17.03 -28.86 -27.27
C SER A 534 -17.36 -27.95 -26.08
N LYS A 535 -18.61 -27.95 -25.59
CA LYS A 535 -19.04 -27.19 -24.40
C LYS A 535 -18.06 -27.26 -23.22
N ARG A 536 -17.56 -28.45 -22.87
CA ARG A 536 -16.58 -28.62 -21.77
C ARG A 536 -15.22 -27.97 -22.05
N LYS A 537 -14.77 -27.99 -23.31
CA LYS A 537 -13.49 -27.38 -23.72
C LYS A 537 -13.60 -25.86 -23.83
N ALA A 538 -14.71 -25.35 -24.34
CA ALA A 538 -14.99 -23.91 -24.36
C ALA A 538 -14.97 -23.36 -22.94
N MET A 539 -15.83 -23.91 -22.05
CA MET A 539 -15.86 -23.51 -20.63
C MET A 539 -14.50 -23.61 -19.94
N GLY A 540 -13.74 -24.68 -20.22
CA GLY A 540 -12.39 -24.83 -19.66
C GLY A 540 -11.40 -23.79 -20.16
N ALA A 541 -11.51 -23.37 -21.42
CA ALA A 541 -10.66 -22.32 -22.00
C ALA A 541 -10.98 -20.95 -21.41
N GLN A 542 -12.25 -20.66 -21.13
CA GLN A 542 -12.70 -19.41 -20.52
C GLN A 542 -12.34 -19.31 -19.04
N PHE A 543 -12.33 -20.44 -18.33
CA PHE A 543 -11.74 -20.47 -16.98
C PHE A 543 -10.23 -20.17 -16.99
N VAL A 544 -9.52 -20.46 -18.09
CA VAL A 544 -8.11 -20.08 -18.24
C VAL A 544 -7.96 -18.59 -18.53
N THR A 545 -8.87 -17.97 -19.29
CA THR A 545 -8.85 -16.52 -19.54
C THR A 545 -9.10 -15.73 -18.26
N ALA A 546 -9.95 -16.24 -17.35
CA ALA A 546 -10.17 -15.69 -16.01
C ALA A 546 -8.91 -15.62 -15.10
N ILE A 547 -7.89 -16.46 -15.35
CA ILE A 547 -6.59 -16.35 -14.65
C ILE A 547 -5.91 -15.02 -14.99
N GLY A 548 -6.15 -14.49 -16.19
CA GLY A 548 -5.71 -13.16 -16.62
C GLY A 548 -6.14 -12.07 -15.64
N ALA A 549 -7.38 -12.11 -15.15
CA ALA A 549 -7.89 -11.14 -14.19
C ALA A 549 -7.12 -11.18 -12.86
N PHE A 550 -6.83 -12.37 -12.32
CA PHE A 550 -5.99 -12.49 -11.14
C PHE A 550 -4.56 -11.97 -11.37
N LEU A 551 -3.96 -12.30 -12.51
CA LEU A 551 -2.64 -11.78 -12.87
C LEU A 551 -2.65 -10.24 -12.91
N GLY A 552 -3.67 -9.67 -13.54
CA GLY A 552 -3.86 -8.22 -13.60
C GLY A 552 -4.00 -7.58 -12.22
N THR A 553 -4.79 -8.19 -11.33
CA THR A 553 -4.96 -7.72 -9.95
C THR A 553 -3.67 -7.77 -9.17
N PHE A 554 -2.87 -8.84 -9.28
CA PHE A 554 -1.58 -8.91 -8.60
C PHE A 554 -0.57 -7.91 -9.15
N ILE A 555 -0.57 -7.66 -10.47
CA ILE A 555 0.24 -6.60 -11.07
C ILE A 555 -0.19 -5.24 -10.51
N GLY A 556 -1.49 -4.95 -10.50
CA GLY A 556 -2.01 -3.70 -9.97
C GLY A 556 -1.68 -3.49 -8.49
N ILE A 557 -1.85 -4.51 -7.65
CA ILE A 557 -1.45 -4.47 -6.23
C ILE A 557 0.05 -4.20 -6.12
N ALA A 558 0.89 -4.87 -6.91
CA ALA A 558 2.33 -4.65 -6.89
C ALA A 558 2.70 -3.21 -7.30
N VAL A 559 2.05 -2.65 -8.33
CA VAL A 559 2.24 -1.24 -8.73
C VAL A 559 1.80 -0.29 -7.63
N GLN A 560 0.72 -0.56 -6.92
CA GLN A 560 0.23 0.31 -5.85
C GLN A 560 1.10 0.25 -4.59
N GLU A 561 1.58 -0.93 -4.20
CA GLU A 561 2.41 -1.15 -3.01
C GLU A 561 3.88 -0.76 -3.23
N PHE A 562 4.42 -1.00 -4.43
CA PHE A 562 5.85 -0.81 -4.72
C PHE A 562 6.16 0.32 -5.72
N GLY A 563 5.15 0.92 -6.36
CA GLY A 563 5.32 1.95 -7.40
C GLY A 563 5.56 3.38 -6.88
N GLY A 564 5.72 3.56 -5.56
CA GLY A 564 6.24 4.78 -4.97
C GLY A 564 7.76 4.76 -4.96
N GLY A 565 8.41 5.75 -5.61
CA GLY A 565 9.84 5.98 -5.41
C GLY A 565 10.13 6.06 -3.92
N GLY A 566 11.09 5.25 -3.45
CA GLY A 566 11.24 4.93 -2.04
C GLY A 566 11.26 6.16 -1.13
N GLU A 567 10.48 6.11 -0.04
CA GLU A 567 10.51 7.06 1.08
C GLU A 567 11.81 6.97 1.91
N THR A 568 12.91 6.53 1.30
CA THR A 568 14.22 6.34 1.93
C THR A 568 15.33 6.96 1.09
N GLY A 569 15.13 8.22 0.67
CA GLY A 569 16.19 9.07 0.12
C GLY A 569 16.84 9.87 1.25
N ASP A 570 18.13 9.63 1.47
CA ASP A 570 19.02 10.43 2.31
C ASP A 570 18.97 11.91 1.88
N PHE A 571 18.59 12.82 2.78
CA PHE A 571 18.45 14.27 2.52
C PHE A 571 19.79 15.00 2.32
N SER A 572 20.91 14.27 2.24
CA SER A 572 22.25 14.85 2.10
C SER A 572 22.77 14.94 0.65
N ASP A 573 22.03 14.42 -0.35
CA ASP A 573 22.43 14.45 -1.75
C ASP A 573 21.64 15.52 -2.56
N PRO A 574 22.30 16.53 -3.17
CA PRO A 574 21.67 17.46 -4.12
C PRO A 574 20.99 16.76 -5.31
N GLY A 575 21.37 15.52 -5.64
CA GLY A 575 20.69 14.68 -6.62
C GLY A 575 19.36 14.10 -6.13
N ALA A 576 19.18 13.91 -4.82
CA ALA A 576 17.94 13.43 -4.21
C ALA A 576 16.84 14.52 -4.17
N MET A 577 17.21 15.80 -4.30
CA MET A 577 16.23 16.89 -4.47
C MET A 577 15.42 16.78 -5.78
N ALA A 578 15.94 16.07 -6.78
CA ALA A 578 15.19 15.75 -8.00
C ALA A 578 14.27 14.52 -7.83
N ALA A 579 14.46 13.70 -6.80
CA ALA A 579 13.65 12.51 -6.52
C ALA A 579 12.37 12.80 -5.73
N GLN A 580 12.28 13.97 -5.08
CA GLN A 580 11.05 14.49 -4.46
C GLN A 580 10.12 15.19 -5.46
N ALA A 581 10.61 15.47 -6.68
CA ALA A 581 9.76 15.94 -7.76
C ALA A 581 8.99 14.72 -8.28
N GLY A 582 7.68 14.64 -8.01
CA GLY A 582 6.83 13.68 -8.70
C GLY A 582 6.91 13.89 -10.22
N LEU A 583 6.22 13.04 -10.97
CA LEU A 583 6.42 12.90 -12.40
C LEU A 583 6.34 14.26 -13.12
N LEU A 584 7.39 14.59 -13.89
CA LEU A 584 7.55 15.87 -14.60
C LEU A 584 7.35 17.12 -13.72
N GLY A 585 7.77 17.07 -12.46
CA GLY A 585 7.67 18.20 -11.52
C GLY A 585 6.27 18.43 -10.97
N THR A 586 5.40 17.42 -11.00
CA THR A 586 4.06 17.44 -10.39
C THR A 586 4.04 16.64 -9.09
N SER A 587 2.93 16.68 -8.36
CA SER A 587 2.72 15.83 -7.17
C SER A 587 2.47 14.33 -7.46
N LEU A 588 2.40 13.90 -8.73
CA LEU A 588 2.04 12.53 -9.09
C LEU A 588 3.20 11.53 -8.93
N ALA A 589 2.91 10.37 -8.35
CA ALA A 589 3.75 9.18 -8.41
C ALA A 589 3.30 8.23 -9.54
N MET A 590 4.15 7.27 -9.91
CA MET A 590 3.82 6.28 -10.95
C MET A 590 2.56 5.45 -10.61
N LYS A 591 2.35 5.17 -9.32
CA LYS A 591 1.15 4.47 -8.84
C LYS A 591 -0.15 5.24 -9.12
N ASP A 592 -0.11 6.57 -9.13
CA ASP A 592 -1.28 7.43 -9.33
C ASP A 592 -1.76 7.44 -10.80
N LEU A 593 -0.95 6.89 -11.72
CA LEU A 593 -1.28 6.78 -13.14
C LEU A 593 -2.05 5.51 -13.49
N LEU A 594 -2.15 4.54 -12.57
CA LEU A 594 -2.77 3.26 -12.84
C LEU A 594 -4.29 3.39 -13.02
N LEU A 595 -4.97 4.15 -12.15
CA LEU A 595 -6.42 4.40 -12.25
C LEU A 595 -6.79 5.18 -13.53
N PRO A 596 -6.09 6.29 -13.90
CA PRO A 596 -6.25 6.95 -15.19
C PRO A 596 -6.07 6.01 -16.39
N PHE A 597 -5.02 5.17 -16.35
CA PHE A 597 -4.78 4.19 -17.40
C PHE A 597 -5.96 3.23 -17.56
N THR A 598 -6.49 2.67 -16.46
CA THR A 598 -7.65 1.74 -16.52
C THR A 598 -8.95 2.43 -16.93
N ALA A 599 -9.15 3.70 -16.55
CA ALA A 599 -10.28 4.47 -17.08
C ALA A 599 -10.20 4.65 -18.60
N GLY A 600 -8.99 4.85 -19.13
CA GLY A 600 -8.72 4.87 -20.58
C GLY A 600 -9.07 3.56 -21.28
N THR A 601 -8.75 2.41 -20.67
CA THR A 601 -9.10 1.10 -21.23
C THR A 601 -10.61 0.89 -21.24
N PHE A 602 -11.32 1.24 -20.16
CA PHE A 602 -12.79 1.15 -20.10
C PHE A 602 -13.49 2.09 -21.08
N LEU A 603 -12.97 3.31 -21.28
CA LEU A 603 -13.46 4.19 -22.34
C LEU A 603 -13.33 3.54 -23.72
N TYR A 604 -12.20 2.89 -24.02
CA TYR A 604 -12.03 2.20 -25.29
C TYR A 604 -13.01 1.03 -25.44
N VAL A 605 -13.09 0.15 -24.43
CA VAL A 605 -13.99 -1.01 -24.46
C VAL A 605 -15.44 -0.55 -24.66
N GLY A 606 -15.90 0.40 -23.85
CA GLY A 606 -17.26 0.91 -23.94
C GLY A 606 -17.58 1.62 -25.26
N THR A 607 -16.64 2.37 -25.85
CA THR A 607 -16.93 3.23 -27.02
C THR A 607 -16.53 2.65 -28.38
N VAL A 608 -15.44 1.89 -28.46
CA VAL A 608 -14.89 1.39 -29.72
C VAL A 608 -15.15 -0.09 -29.89
N ALA A 609 -15.08 -0.89 -28.83
CA ALA A 609 -15.33 -2.32 -28.96
C ALA A 609 -16.83 -2.61 -29.11
N VAL A 610 -17.69 -1.93 -28.34
CA VAL A 610 -19.09 -2.35 -28.21
C VAL A 610 -20.13 -1.44 -28.90
N ILE A 611 -19.98 -0.11 -28.88
CA ILE A 611 -20.96 0.78 -29.54
C ILE A 611 -21.13 0.47 -31.04
N PRO A 612 -20.08 0.18 -31.83
CA PRO A 612 -20.26 -0.14 -33.25
C PRO A 612 -21.23 -1.30 -33.49
N GLU A 613 -21.23 -2.32 -32.63
CA GLU A 613 -22.15 -3.47 -32.72
C GLU A 613 -23.61 -3.05 -32.45
N LEU A 614 -23.82 -2.07 -31.58
CA LEU A 614 -25.15 -1.51 -31.32
C LEU A 614 -25.66 -0.64 -32.47
N LEU A 615 -24.78 -0.16 -33.34
CA LEU A 615 -25.11 0.67 -34.51
C LEU A 615 -25.44 -0.15 -35.76
N GLU A 616 -25.23 -1.46 -35.75
CA GLU A 616 -25.60 -2.34 -36.85
C GLU A 616 -27.12 -2.40 -37.02
N THR A 617 -27.60 -2.23 -38.26
CA THR A 617 -29.02 -2.16 -38.59
C THR A 617 -29.44 -3.23 -39.57
N GLY A 618 -30.53 -3.92 -39.27
CA GLY A 618 -31.19 -4.86 -40.15
C GLY A 618 -32.06 -4.19 -41.24
N LYS A 619 -32.59 -5.01 -42.14
CA LYS A 619 -33.38 -4.57 -43.31
C LYS A 619 -34.75 -3.96 -42.93
N ASN A 620 -35.28 -4.23 -41.73
CA ASN A 620 -36.62 -3.82 -41.31
C ASN A 620 -36.61 -2.60 -40.37
N LYS A 621 -36.89 -1.42 -40.94
CA LYS A 621 -36.85 -0.13 -40.21
C LYS A 621 -37.70 -0.09 -38.94
N GLY A 622 -38.86 -0.74 -38.92
CA GLY A 622 -39.79 -0.68 -37.78
C GLY A 622 -39.36 -1.55 -36.60
N GLU A 623 -38.75 -2.70 -36.88
CA GLU A 623 -38.18 -3.59 -35.86
C GLU A 623 -36.87 -3.03 -35.32
N GLU A 624 -36.03 -2.47 -36.19
CA GLU A 624 -34.80 -1.79 -35.78
C GLU A 624 -35.10 -0.61 -34.85
N LEU A 625 -36.07 0.25 -35.18
CA LEU A 625 -36.44 1.36 -34.29
C LEU A 625 -36.87 0.86 -32.89
N LYS A 626 -37.64 -0.22 -32.81
CA LYS A 626 -38.04 -0.81 -31.52
C LYS A 626 -36.85 -1.41 -30.77
N LYS A 627 -35.93 -2.06 -31.48
CA LYS A 627 -34.69 -2.63 -30.93
C LYS A 627 -33.80 -1.51 -30.36
N THR A 628 -33.57 -0.45 -31.14
CA THR A 628 -32.81 0.73 -30.73
C THR A 628 -33.41 1.35 -29.47
N ILE A 629 -34.73 1.57 -29.40
CA ILE A 629 -35.38 2.10 -28.19
C ILE A 629 -35.09 1.20 -26.97
N LYS A 630 -35.21 -0.13 -27.12
CA LYS A 630 -34.89 -1.07 -26.02
C LYS A 630 -33.42 -1.02 -25.61
N GLN A 631 -32.49 -0.91 -26.56
CA GLN A 631 -31.06 -0.80 -26.29
C GLN A 631 -30.72 0.50 -25.55
N PHE A 632 -31.28 1.64 -25.97
CA PHE A 632 -31.10 2.91 -25.27
C PHE A 632 -31.70 2.88 -23.86
N MET A 633 -32.86 2.26 -23.67
CA MET A 633 -33.45 2.09 -22.33
C MET A 633 -32.59 1.18 -21.44
N ALA A 634 -32.04 0.10 -22.00
CA ALA A 634 -31.14 -0.80 -21.28
C ALA A 634 -29.82 -0.10 -20.91
N MET A 635 -29.24 0.68 -21.83
CA MET A 635 -28.05 1.49 -21.59
C MET A 635 -28.30 2.57 -20.53
N ALA A 636 -29.43 3.26 -20.60
CA ALA A 636 -29.84 4.22 -19.57
C ALA A 636 -30.07 3.54 -18.21
N ALA A 637 -30.61 2.32 -18.18
CA ALA A 637 -30.75 1.55 -16.95
C ALA A 637 -29.39 1.14 -16.36
N GLY A 638 -28.45 0.69 -17.19
CA GLY A 638 -27.08 0.37 -16.75
C GLY A 638 -26.37 1.60 -16.18
N ALA A 639 -26.41 2.72 -16.90
CA ALA A 639 -25.86 3.99 -16.42
C ALA A 639 -26.59 4.50 -15.16
N GLY A 640 -27.90 4.28 -15.08
CA GLY A 640 -28.74 4.68 -13.94
C GLY A 640 -28.41 3.94 -12.65
N ILE A 641 -27.98 2.68 -12.72
CA ILE A 641 -27.50 1.92 -11.55
C ILE A 641 -26.21 2.53 -11.00
N MET A 642 -25.39 3.16 -11.86
CA MET A 642 -24.18 3.83 -11.42
C MET A 642 -24.46 5.16 -10.74
N LEU A 643 -25.61 5.82 -10.92
CA LEU A 643 -25.85 7.14 -10.33
C LEU A 643 -25.94 7.19 -8.78
N TRP A 644 -25.90 6.04 -8.08
CA TRP A 644 -26.27 5.93 -6.66
C TRP A 644 -25.34 5.09 -5.80
#